data_AF-A0A9Q8P8R9-F1
#
_entry.id   AF-A0A9Q8P8R9-F1
#
_cell.length_a   1.000
_cell.length_b   1.000
_cell.length_c   1.000
_cell.angle_alpha   90.00
_cell.angle_beta   90.00
_cell.angle_gamma   90.00
#
_symmetry.space_group_name_H-M   'P 1'
#
loop_
_entity.id
_entity.type
_entity.pdbx_description
1 polymer ?
#
loop_
_entity_poly.entity_id
_entity_poly.type
_entity_poly.pdbx_seq_one_letter_code
_entity_poly.pdbx_strand_id
1 'polypeptide(L)'
;MSTGLTQDKILSKWALPSVDKFRTRISKNNDGTQPQEPWQRISQAIFERWLKSICDEDSLIDLRHGWKVTAVQETPGSVKTTVLSPEGEECGFVSRYLADCDGGSSRVRRALHIPIEGGPLPVRAVLVHFKSRGLRRLHKFGRFWHIFLTDRSGGFGEAIIAQDEIDTWTVHMFLHGDNDEDTGVLSSEEVVYRVLGGMHDPYPITIDEVLVRSTWRPVIAVTKDWSGPNRRVFLAGDAAHQNVPTGGYGMNLGIQDAFNLGWKLAAVINKSGGVGLLDSYEIERKPVAQRNVAHSGVHHRVHVQPQELLTRNGANPRHVDDDTDEARSTRLKVHEHYRQHDGENKDFGIEMDYRYCSPVICADESGSVEPSWSASQYTPTTWPGSRPPHLFLSTGTAIFETFGKDWTLLVFAKDACGQEYLVDSAKELTMSLSVVDLSGEQLAKKLYERALILIRPDQHVAWRGEAVGSAKDAHRVLAKVTWRQSHQPEYAGTRRSANCKLSANGRLYITFLGGHITYGNPVVTFLTYDEEHHRIAIVNRPETGPKQGKSSGLEHIAFTFPTMRDLLVAYRQRKQRGINPFWTVNHGPTTSLYYRDPDGNKLETQVDNFDTVDQANEFMSSPAFAENPIGADVDVEDLIQRFKSGEDEVSLKKRVEIGPRGLPDTDAM
;
A
#
# COMPACT_ATOMS: atom_id res chain seq x y z
N MET A 1 20.25 -14.16 34.28
CA MET A 1 18.81 -14.38 34.02
C MET A 1 18.21 -13.07 33.58
N SER A 2 17.90 -12.90 32.31
CA SER A 2 16.90 -11.92 31.90
C SER A 2 16.51 -12.22 30.46
N THR A 3 15.24 -12.52 30.35
CA THR A 3 14.51 -12.98 29.18
C THR A 3 13.10 -12.37 29.25
N GLY A 4 12.93 -11.36 30.12
CA GLY A 4 11.64 -11.02 30.73
C GLY A 4 11.07 -12.14 31.63
N LEU A 5 11.69 -13.32 31.71
CA LEU A 5 11.08 -14.50 32.34
C LEU A 5 11.13 -14.51 33.88
N THR A 6 11.50 -13.40 34.53
CA THR A 6 11.77 -13.32 35.98
C THR A 6 10.88 -12.34 36.74
N GLN A 7 10.08 -11.52 36.07
CA GLN A 7 9.21 -10.51 36.70
C GLN A 7 7.76 -11.00 36.78
N ASP A 8 7.14 -10.91 37.95
CA ASP A 8 5.73 -11.29 38.17
C ASP A 8 4.74 -10.21 37.70
N LYS A 9 5.20 -8.97 37.45
CA LYS A 9 4.34 -7.81 37.19
C LYS A 9 4.37 -7.37 35.72
N ILE A 10 3.21 -7.43 35.06
CA ILE A 10 3.02 -6.97 33.68
C ILE A 10 3.01 -5.43 33.63
N LEU A 11 3.74 -4.85 32.66
CA LEU A 11 3.77 -3.40 32.41
C LEU A 11 2.48 -2.88 31.77
N SER A 12 2.06 -3.52 30.68
CA SER A 12 0.86 -3.14 29.92
C SER A 12 0.23 -4.39 29.31
N LYS A 13 -1.10 -4.38 29.18
CA LYS A 13 -1.85 -5.51 28.63
C LYS A 13 -3.10 -5.00 27.93
N TRP A 14 -3.36 -5.55 26.74
CA TRP A 14 -4.64 -5.41 26.06
C TRP A 14 -5.45 -6.70 26.19
N ALA A 15 -6.77 -6.54 26.33
CA ALA A 15 -7.69 -7.66 26.24
C ALA A 15 -8.11 -7.84 24.79
N LEU A 16 -7.51 -8.82 24.12
CA LEU A 16 -7.99 -9.30 22.82
C LEU A 16 -8.87 -10.55 23.05
N PRO A 17 -10.04 -10.63 22.41
CA PRO A 17 -10.90 -11.81 22.51
C PRO A 17 -10.26 -13.02 21.84
N SER A 18 -10.46 -14.21 22.40
CA SER A 18 -10.15 -15.45 21.68
C SER A 18 -11.10 -15.61 20.49
N VAL A 19 -10.74 -16.49 19.55
CA VAL A 19 -11.59 -16.85 18.40
C VAL A 19 -13.03 -17.17 18.85
N ASP A 20 -13.21 -18.00 19.89
CA ASP A 20 -14.55 -18.36 20.39
C ASP A 20 -15.30 -17.19 21.04
N LYS A 21 -14.58 -16.33 21.78
CA LYS A 21 -15.16 -15.10 22.33
C LYS A 21 -15.56 -14.13 21.23
N PHE A 22 -14.77 -14.06 20.16
CA PHE A 22 -15.05 -13.22 19.01
C PHE A 22 -16.22 -13.76 18.19
N ARG A 23 -16.34 -15.09 17.99
CA ARG A 23 -17.55 -15.72 17.42
C ARG A 23 -18.80 -15.41 18.23
N THR A 24 -18.71 -15.51 19.56
CA THR A 24 -19.82 -15.14 20.45
C THR A 24 -20.19 -13.65 20.33
N ARG A 25 -19.20 -12.78 20.09
CA ARG A 25 -19.42 -11.36 19.84
C ARG A 25 -20.09 -11.12 18.49
N ILE A 26 -19.61 -11.75 17.41
CA ILE A 26 -20.21 -11.71 16.07
C ILE A 26 -21.68 -12.12 16.14
N SER A 27 -21.99 -13.25 16.78
CA SER A 27 -23.36 -13.76 16.89
C SER A 27 -24.30 -12.86 17.72
N LYS A 28 -23.76 -12.06 18.64
CA LYS A 28 -24.54 -11.15 19.49
C LYS A 28 -24.73 -9.76 18.88
N ASN A 29 -23.82 -9.33 18.01
CA ASN A 29 -23.77 -7.98 17.46
C ASN A 29 -24.01 -8.01 15.95
N ASN A 30 -25.30 -8.07 15.57
CA ASN A 30 -25.73 -8.22 14.19
C ASN A 30 -25.95 -6.88 13.46
N ASP A 31 -25.18 -5.85 13.79
CA ASP A 31 -25.38 -4.46 13.36
C ASP A 31 -24.55 -4.05 12.13
N GLY A 32 -23.93 -5.01 11.44
CA GLY A 32 -23.06 -4.75 10.31
C GLY A 32 -21.59 -4.48 10.66
N THR A 33 -21.26 -4.21 11.93
CA THR A 33 -19.91 -3.83 12.38
C THR A 33 -18.97 -5.01 12.59
N GLN A 34 -19.50 -6.23 12.56
CA GLN A 34 -18.74 -7.45 12.79
C GLN A 34 -18.42 -8.14 11.46
N PRO A 35 -17.23 -8.75 11.31
CA PRO A 35 -16.95 -9.60 10.17
C PRO A 35 -17.77 -10.90 10.26
N GLN A 36 -17.85 -11.64 9.16
CA GLN A 36 -18.49 -12.96 9.14
C GLN A 36 -17.74 -13.98 9.99
N GLU A 37 -16.42 -13.94 9.95
CA GLU A 37 -15.54 -14.86 10.68
C GLU A 37 -14.55 -14.08 11.54
N PRO A 38 -14.15 -14.61 12.71
CA PRO A 38 -13.05 -14.05 13.49
C PRO A 38 -11.73 -14.14 12.73
N TRP A 39 -10.79 -13.26 13.08
CA TRP A 39 -9.39 -13.47 12.74
C TRP A 39 -8.87 -14.77 13.35
N GLN A 40 -8.15 -15.54 12.54
CA GLN A 40 -7.63 -16.85 12.91
C GLN A 40 -6.13 -16.91 12.64
N ARG A 41 -5.44 -17.68 13.48
CA ARG A 41 -4.02 -17.99 13.30
C ARG A 41 -3.90 -19.33 12.60
N ILE A 42 -3.21 -19.33 11.46
CA ILE A 42 -2.82 -20.55 10.76
C ILE A 42 -1.43 -20.35 10.18
N SER A 43 -0.54 -21.32 10.40
CA SER A 43 0.80 -21.29 9.79
C SER A 43 0.67 -21.54 8.28
N GLN A 44 1.46 -20.83 7.49
CA GLN A 44 1.48 -20.97 6.03
C GLN A 44 1.73 -22.42 5.60
N ALA A 45 2.59 -23.16 6.29
CA ALA A 45 2.84 -24.57 5.99
C ALA A 45 1.59 -25.47 6.10
N ILE A 46 0.67 -25.13 7.01
CA ILE A 46 -0.61 -25.85 7.17
C ILE A 46 -1.60 -25.37 6.10
N PHE A 47 -1.70 -24.06 5.92
CA PHE A 47 -2.63 -23.43 4.97
C PHE A 47 -2.34 -23.85 3.53
N GLU A 48 -1.07 -23.78 3.09
CA GLU A 48 -0.66 -24.16 1.74
C GLU A 48 -0.83 -25.66 1.50
N ARG A 49 -0.55 -26.51 2.50
CA ARG A 49 -0.81 -27.95 2.39
C ARG A 49 -2.29 -28.23 2.15
N TRP A 50 -3.17 -27.53 2.85
CA TRP A 50 -4.62 -27.67 2.68
C TRP A 50 -5.10 -27.12 1.32
N LEU A 51 -4.59 -25.96 0.89
CA LEU A 51 -4.89 -25.42 -0.44
C LEU A 51 -4.39 -26.36 -1.55
N LYS A 52 -3.19 -26.94 -1.38
CA LYS A 52 -2.62 -27.90 -2.33
C LYS A 52 -3.54 -29.10 -2.52
N SER A 53 -4.10 -29.68 -1.45
CA SER A 53 -5.02 -30.82 -1.59
C SER A 53 -6.28 -30.45 -2.37
N ILE A 54 -6.81 -29.23 -2.19
CA ILE A 54 -7.94 -28.75 -2.99
C ILE A 54 -7.55 -28.64 -4.46
N CYS A 55 -6.36 -28.11 -4.76
CA CYS A 55 -5.86 -28.03 -6.13
C CYS A 55 -5.60 -29.40 -6.77
N ASP A 56 -5.09 -30.37 -6.01
CA ASP A 56 -4.86 -31.74 -6.50
C ASP A 56 -6.18 -32.47 -6.81
N GLU A 57 -7.25 -32.16 -6.09
CA GLU A 57 -8.57 -32.79 -6.25
C GLU A 57 -9.41 -32.14 -7.37
N ASP A 58 -9.12 -30.89 -7.75
CA ASP A 58 -9.86 -30.18 -8.80
C ASP A 58 -9.35 -30.52 -10.20
N SER A 59 -10.18 -31.24 -10.97
CA SER A 59 -9.91 -31.63 -12.35
C SER A 59 -9.64 -30.47 -13.34
N LEU A 60 -9.97 -29.22 -12.97
CA LEU A 60 -9.72 -28.03 -13.76
C LEU A 60 -8.32 -27.43 -13.53
N ILE A 61 -7.55 -27.96 -12.57
CA ILE A 61 -6.24 -27.44 -12.18
C ILE A 61 -5.15 -28.48 -12.52
N ASP A 62 -4.22 -28.11 -13.39
CA ASP A 62 -2.96 -28.84 -13.62
C ASP A 62 -1.87 -28.24 -12.72
N LEU A 63 -1.67 -28.85 -11.55
CA LEU A 63 -0.66 -28.42 -10.57
C LEU A 63 0.65 -29.19 -10.74
N ARG A 64 1.74 -28.46 -11.07
CA ARG A 64 3.06 -29.07 -11.33
C ARG A 64 4.13 -28.54 -10.38
N HIS A 65 4.71 -29.43 -9.58
CA HIS A 65 5.77 -29.11 -8.61
C HIS A 65 7.17 -29.39 -9.14
N GLY A 66 8.15 -28.61 -8.68
CA GLY A 66 9.54 -28.71 -9.13
C GLY A 66 9.80 -28.12 -10.53
N TRP A 67 8.78 -27.55 -11.16
CA TRP A 67 8.89 -26.84 -12.43
C TRP A 67 9.27 -25.38 -12.17
N LYS A 68 10.34 -24.91 -12.84
CA LYS A 68 10.88 -23.57 -12.63
C LYS A 68 10.71 -22.73 -13.88
N VAL A 69 10.01 -21.60 -13.78
CA VAL A 69 9.94 -20.62 -14.87
C VAL A 69 11.33 -20.00 -15.08
N THR A 70 11.83 -20.03 -16.32
CA THR A 70 13.14 -19.48 -16.70
C THR A 70 13.01 -18.21 -17.53
N ALA A 71 11.99 -18.10 -18.38
CA ALA A 71 11.71 -16.93 -19.20
C ALA A 71 10.21 -16.77 -19.51
N VAL A 72 9.78 -15.53 -19.74
CA VAL A 72 8.42 -15.20 -20.17
C VAL A 72 8.49 -14.21 -21.32
N GLN A 73 7.69 -14.45 -22.35
CA GLN A 73 7.50 -13.54 -23.47
C GLN A 73 6.01 -13.28 -23.67
N GLU A 74 5.62 -12.02 -23.48
CA GLU A 74 4.26 -11.56 -23.75
C GLU A 74 4.13 -11.09 -25.20
N THR A 75 3.03 -11.47 -25.86
CA THR A 75 2.68 -11.01 -27.21
C THR A 75 1.27 -10.41 -27.22
N PRO A 76 0.81 -9.76 -28.30
CA PRO A 76 -0.56 -9.30 -28.39
C PRO A 76 -1.61 -10.42 -28.33
N GLY A 77 -1.26 -11.67 -28.63
CA GLY A 77 -2.20 -12.81 -28.71
C GLY A 77 -2.09 -13.86 -27.59
N SER A 78 -0.92 -13.99 -26.97
CA SER A 78 -0.62 -15.04 -25.99
C SER A 78 0.58 -14.69 -25.10
N VAL A 79 0.81 -15.50 -24.08
CA VAL A 79 2.03 -15.53 -23.28
C VAL A 79 2.76 -16.84 -23.54
N LYS A 80 4.05 -16.76 -23.87
CA LYS A 80 4.94 -17.93 -23.94
C LYS A 80 5.78 -17.99 -22.67
N THR A 81 5.65 -19.06 -21.91
CA THR A 81 6.40 -19.30 -20.68
C THR A 81 7.37 -20.45 -20.91
N THR A 82 8.66 -20.21 -20.70
CA THR A 82 9.70 -21.25 -20.75
C THR A 82 9.96 -21.74 -19.34
N VAL A 83 10.02 -23.06 -19.18
CA VAL A 83 10.16 -23.73 -17.89
C VAL A 83 11.25 -24.79 -17.96
N LEU A 84 11.88 -25.04 -16.81
CA LEU A 84 12.73 -26.18 -16.56
C LEU A 84 11.94 -27.22 -15.75
N SER A 85 11.85 -28.45 -16.24
CA SER A 85 11.22 -29.55 -15.51
C SER A 85 12.08 -30.01 -14.32
N PRO A 86 11.53 -30.80 -13.38
CA PRO A 86 12.30 -31.43 -12.30
C PRO A 86 13.47 -32.29 -12.82
N GLU A 87 13.34 -32.86 -14.02
CA GLU A 87 14.35 -33.69 -14.69
C GLU A 87 15.43 -32.85 -15.41
N GLY A 88 15.28 -31.52 -15.45
CA GLY A 88 16.22 -30.61 -16.11
C GLY A 88 15.94 -30.40 -17.60
N GLU A 89 14.78 -30.82 -18.11
CA GLU A 89 14.38 -30.59 -19.49
C GLU A 89 13.75 -29.19 -19.64
N GLU A 90 14.16 -28.45 -20.67
CA GLU A 90 13.53 -27.16 -21.00
C GLU A 90 12.33 -27.37 -21.93
N CYS A 91 11.17 -26.82 -21.58
CA CYS A 91 10.00 -26.82 -22.44
C CYS A 91 9.21 -25.50 -22.35
N GLY A 92 8.21 -25.34 -23.20
CA GLY A 92 7.43 -24.11 -23.31
C GLY A 92 5.92 -24.32 -23.23
N PHE A 93 5.25 -23.48 -22.46
CA PHE A 93 3.79 -23.36 -22.43
C PHE A 93 3.33 -22.12 -23.17
N VAL A 94 2.18 -22.22 -23.85
CA VAL A 94 1.49 -21.08 -24.45
C VAL A 94 0.14 -20.94 -23.78
N SER A 95 -0.09 -19.80 -23.13
CA SER A 95 -1.34 -19.47 -22.45
C SER A 95 -1.95 -18.19 -23.00
N ARG A 96 -3.25 -17.97 -22.78
CA ARG A 96 -3.91 -16.70 -23.11
C ARG A 96 -3.50 -15.58 -22.16
N TYR A 97 -3.31 -15.95 -20.90
CA TYR A 97 -2.98 -15.09 -19.77
C TYR A 97 -2.00 -15.80 -18.84
N LEU A 98 -1.25 -15.04 -18.06
CA LEU A 98 -0.35 -15.49 -17.00
C LEU A 98 -0.59 -14.64 -15.76
N ALA A 99 -0.92 -15.27 -14.64
CA ALA A 99 -0.88 -14.62 -13.33
C ALA A 99 0.48 -14.95 -12.69
N ASP A 100 1.24 -13.91 -12.39
CA ASP A 100 2.54 -14.00 -11.76
C ASP A 100 2.40 -13.90 -10.24
N CYS A 101 2.57 -15.03 -9.58
CA CYS A 101 2.55 -15.19 -8.13
C CYS A 101 3.88 -15.77 -7.62
N ASP A 102 5.00 -15.51 -8.32
CA ASP A 102 6.32 -16.12 -8.06
C ASP A 102 7.16 -15.44 -6.96
N GLY A 103 6.56 -14.50 -6.23
CA GLY A 103 7.09 -13.93 -4.98
C GLY A 103 7.98 -12.69 -5.13
N GLY A 104 8.57 -12.24 -4.02
CA GLY A 104 9.30 -10.96 -3.97
C GLY A 104 10.48 -10.87 -4.96
N SER A 105 11.12 -12.01 -5.20
CA SER A 105 12.20 -12.17 -6.17
C SER A 105 11.72 -12.44 -7.60
N SER A 106 10.50 -12.03 -7.94
CA SER A 106 9.83 -12.36 -9.20
C SER A 106 10.71 -12.33 -10.43
N ARG A 107 10.78 -13.46 -11.13
CA ARG A 107 11.48 -13.61 -12.40
C ARG A 107 10.60 -13.12 -13.54
N VAL A 108 9.28 -13.33 -13.46
CA VAL A 108 8.34 -12.86 -14.49
C VAL A 108 8.28 -11.33 -14.52
N ARG A 109 8.10 -10.66 -13.38
CA ARG A 109 8.20 -9.19 -13.27
C ARG A 109 9.49 -8.64 -13.89
N ARG A 110 10.64 -9.26 -13.58
CA ARG A 110 11.95 -8.85 -14.13
C ARG A 110 12.05 -9.07 -15.63
N ALA A 111 11.50 -10.17 -16.16
CA ALA A 111 11.47 -10.44 -17.60
C ALA A 111 10.63 -9.40 -18.37
N LEU A 112 9.59 -8.85 -17.73
CA LEU A 112 8.78 -7.77 -18.28
C LEU A 112 9.37 -6.37 -18.03
N HIS A 113 10.51 -6.28 -17.35
CA HIS A 113 11.15 -5.01 -16.96
C HIS A 113 10.23 -4.07 -16.16
N ILE A 114 9.31 -4.63 -15.37
CA ILE A 114 8.39 -3.84 -14.56
C ILE A 114 9.15 -3.30 -13.33
N PRO A 115 9.24 -1.96 -13.15
CA PRO A 115 9.95 -1.38 -12.01
C PRO A 115 9.24 -1.63 -10.68
N ILE A 116 10.02 -1.66 -9.61
CA ILE A 116 9.52 -1.66 -8.24
C ILE A 116 9.90 -0.34 -7.55
N GLU A 117 8.94 0.27 -6.85
CA GLU A 117 9.11 1.49 -6.08
C GLU A 117 9.24 1.11 -4.60
N GLY A 118 10.24 1.66 -3.91
CA GLY A 118 10.64 1.21 -2.57
C GLY A 118 11.86 0.27 -2.63
N GLY A 119 12.13 -0.45 -1.54
CA GLY A 119 13.35 -1.25 -1.46
C GLY A 119 13.54 -1.99 -0.14
N PRO A 120 14.68 -2.70 0.00
CA PRO A 120 15.03 -3.38 1.23
C PRO A 120 15.29 -2.36 2.35
N LEU A 121 14.85 -2.71 3.56
CA LEU A 121 15.24 -2.00 4.77
C LEU A 121 16.73 -2.29 5.08
N PRO A 122 17.43 -1.37 5.78
CA PRO A 122 18.84 -1.53 6.17
C PRO A 122 19.00 -2.52 7.35
N VAL A 123 18.32 -3.67 7.28
CA VAL A 123 18.34 -4.73 8.29
C VAL A 123 18.31 -6.09 7.58
N ARG A 124 19.08 -7.04 8.09
CA ARG A 124 18.98 -8.46 7.72
C ARG A 124 18.34 -9.23 8.86
N ALA A 125 17.58 -10.26 8.57
CA ALA A 125 17.07 -11.18 9.56
C ALA A 125 17.59 -12.59 9.31
N VAL A 126 18.18 -13.20 10.33
CA VAL A 126 18.46 -14.63 10.36
C VAL A 126 17.28 -15.31 11.02
N LEU A 127 16.64 -16.21 10.27
CA LEU A 127 15.49 -16.99 10.70
C LEU A 127 15.95 -18.41 10.98
N VAL A 128 15.58 -18.94 12.15
CA VAL A 128 15.68 -20.37 12.46
C VAL A 128 14.31 -20.87 12.88
N HIS A 129 13.80 -21.84 12.13
CA HIS A 129 12.59 -22.59 12.44
C HIS A 129 13.01 -23.95 13.00
N PHE A 130 12.52 -24.32 14.17
CA PHE A 130 13.01 -25.48 14.91
C PHE A 130 11.97 -26.05 15.85
N LYS A 131 12.20 -27.28 16.31
CA LYS A 131 11.45 -27.91 17.38
C LYS A 131 12.19 -27.82 18.70
N SER A 132 11.47 -27.47 19.76
CA SER A 132 11.94 -27.56 21.14
C SER A 132 10.76 -27.69 22.10
N ARG A 133 10.64 -28.83 22.76
CA ARG A 133 9.74 -29.03 23.90
C ARG A 133 10.20 -28.24 25.13
N GLY A 134 11.49 -27.91 25.22
CA GLY A 134 12.06 -27.11 26.30
C GLY A 134 11.46 -25.70 26.39
N LEU A 135 11.02 -25.14 25.25
CA LEU A 135 10.37 -23.82 25.17
C LEU A 135 8.92 -23.78 25.65
N ARG A 136 8.28 -24.92 25.95
CA ARG A 136 6.98 -24.94 26.64
C ARG A 136 7.00 -24.18 27.97
N ARG A 137 8.19 -23.99 28.57
CA ARG A 137 8.37 -23.12 29.74
C ARG A 137 7.88 -21.68 29.52
N LEU A 138 7.85 -21.20 28.28
CA LEU A 138 7.33 -19.88 27.93
C LEU A 138 5.82 -19.76 28.12
N HIS A 139 5.08 -20.88 28.18
CA HIS A 139 3.63 -20.87 28.44
C HIS A 139 3.26 -20.33 29.82
N LYS A 140 4.22 -20.17 30.73
CA LYS A 140 3.98 -19.48 32.01
C LYS A 140 3.52 -18.02 31.82
N PHE A 141 3.75 -17.42 30.65
CA PHE A 141 3.25 -16.10 30.25
C PHE A 141 1.88 -16.16 29.56
N GLY A 142 1.27 -17.33 29.53
CA GLY A 142 0.07 -17.62 28.76
C GLY A 142 0.39 -17.99 27.31
N ARG A 143 -0.65 -17.97 26.49
CA ARG A 143 -0.55 -18.20 25.05
C ARG A 143 -0.19 -16.90 24.35
N PHE A 144 0.83 -16.95 23.51
CA PHE A 144 1.31 -15.82 22.73
C PHE A 144 1.64 -16.29 21.33
N TRP A 145 1.60 -15.35 20.37
CA TRP A 145 2.07 -15.62 19.02
C TRP A 145 3.50 -15.13 18.85
N HIS A 146 3.75 -13.87 19.20
CA HIS A 146 5.05 -13.23 19.11
C HIS A 146 5.53 -12.82 20.51
N ILE A 147 6.79 -13.08 20.82
CA ILE A 147 7.53 -12.38 21.86
C ILE A 147 8.59 -11.56 21.16
N PHE A 148 8.60 -10.26 21.41
CA PHE A 148 9.66 -9.37 20.98
C PHE A 148 10.61 -9.13 22.14
N LEU A 149 11.90 -9.24 21.86
CA LEU A 149 12.96 -9.09 22.83
C LEU A 149 13.85 -7.92 22.41
N THR A 150 14.36 -7.22 23.41
CA THR A 150 15.38 -6.21 23.20
C THR A 150 16.75 -6.88 23.03
N ASP A 151 17.52 -6.42 22.05
CA ASP A 151 18.88 -6.90 21.84
C ASP A 151 19.88 -6.24 22.81
N ARG A 152 21.18 -6.58 22.68
CA ARG A 152 22.25 -6.02 23.53
C ARG A 152 22.37 -4.50 23.50
N SER A 153 21.89 -3.83 22.45
CA SER A 153 21.85 -2.37 22.36
C SER A 153 20.65 -1.75 23.09
N GLY A 154 19.71 -2.57 23.58
CA GLY A 154 18.40 -2.11 24.06
C GLY A 154 17.39 -1.86 22.95
N GLY A 155 17.72 -2.26 21.72
CA GLY A 155 16.91 -2.04 20.52
C GLY A 155 15.92 -3.14 20.25
N PHE A 156 14.93 -2.85 19.39
CA PHE A 156 14.07 -3.87 18.82
C PHE A 156 14.92 -4.76 17.89
N GLY A 157 15.30 -5.94 18.37
CA GLY A 157 16.32 -6.74 17.67
C GLY A 157 15.99 -8.21 17.52
N GLU A 158 15.00 -8.73 18.24
CA GLU A 158 14.79 -10.18 18.28
C GLU A 158 13.31 -10.54 18.44
N ALA A 159 12.88 -11.64 17.80
CA ALA A 159 11.52 -12.15 17.93
C ALA A 159 11.48 -13.68 18.07
N ILE A 160 10.55 -14.17 18.88
CA ILE A 160 10.18 -15.59 18.99
C ILE A 160 8.73 -15.73 18.56
N ILE A 161 8.47 -16.68 17.67
CA ILE A 161 7.16 -16.95 17.08
C ILE A 161 6.74 -18.36 17.46
N ALA A 162 5.63 -18.49 18.19
CA ALA A 162 4.98 -19.77 18.44
C ALA A 162 4.19 -20.19 17.20
N GLN A 163 4.57 -21.31 16.59
CA GLN A 163 3.93 -21.77 15.34
C GLN A 163 2.72 -22.66 15.65
N ASP A 164 2.86 -23.55 16.65
CA ASP A 164 1.79 -24.45 17.10
C ASP A 164 1.49 -24.37 18.62
N GLU A 165 2.28 -23.61 19.40
CA GLU A 165 2.25 -23.59 20.88
C GLU A 165 2.52 -24.95 21.53
N ILE A 166 3.16 -25.88 20.83
CA ILE A 166 3.47 -27.22 21.34
C ILE A 166 4.98 -27.39 21.42
N ASP A 167 5.63 -27.40 20.26
CA ASP A 167 7.08 -27.56 20.17
C ASP A 167 7.67 -26.92 18.93
N THR A 168 6.89 -26.37 18.00
CA THR A 168 7.40 -25.71 16.80
C THR A 168 7.51 -24.20 17.00
N TRP A 169 8.72 -23.67 16.79
CA TRP A 169 9.06 -22.27 17.03
C TRP A 169 9.84 -21.69 15.85
N THR A 170 9.74 -20.37 15.68
CA THR A 170 10.65 -19.62 14.81
C THR A 170 11.29 -18.50 15.59
N VAL A 171 12.60 -18.30 15.44
CA VAL A 171 13.28 -17.09 15.93
C VAL A 171 13.72 -16.22 14.76
N HIS A 172 13.59 -14.91 14.94
CA HIS A 172 14.20 -13.90 14.06
C HIS A 172 15.27 -13.16 14.86
N MET A 173 16.51 -13.23 14.41
CA MET A 173 17.60 -12.39 14.89
C MET A 173 17.82 -11.29 13.85
N PHE A 174 17.52 -10.04 14.22
CA PHE A 174 17.74 -8.89 13.34
C PHE A 174 19.18 -8.39 13.48
N LEU A 175 19.79 -8.08 12.35
CA LEU A 175 21.17 -7.62 12.22
C LEU A 175 21.14 -6.23 11.61
N HIS A 176 21.56 -5.26 12.42
CA HIS A 176 21.54 -3.83 12.09
C HIS A 176 22.91 -3.39 11.56
N GLY A 177 22.91 -2.67 10.43
CA GLY A 177 24.12 -2.15 9.78
C GLY A 177 24.76 -3.07 8.74
N ASP A 178 25.74 -2.52 8.01
CA ASP A 178 26.52 -3.22 6.96
C ASP A 178 27.69 -4.03 7.52
N ASN A 179 27.84 -4.11 8.85
CA ASN A 179 28.84 -4.98 9.46
C ASN A 179 28.48 -6.43 9.11
N ASP A 180 29.23 -6.98 8.16
CA ASP A 180 29.32 -8.40 7.85
C ASP A 180 29.98 -9.15 9.01
N GLU A 181 29.40 -9.07 10.21
CA GLU A 181 29.53 -10.20 11.12
C GLU A 181 28.83 -11.38 10.44
N ASP A 182 29.68 -12.15 9.78
CA ASP A 182 29.39 -13.21 8.85
C ASP A 182 28.39 -14.20 9.46
N THR A 183 27.13 -14.12 9.03
CA THR A 183 26.05 -14.99 9.53
C THR A 183 26.24 -16.45 9.14
N GLY A 184 27.20 -16.74 8.26
CA GLY A 184 27.69 -18.09 7.99
C GLY A 184 28.48 -18.69 9.16
N VAL A 185 28.95 -17.87 10.11
CA VAL A 185 29.78 -18.32 11.24
C VAL A 185 28.94 -18.82 12.41
N LEU A 186 27.72 -18.30 12.61
CA LEU A 186 26.85 -18.73 13.71
C LEU A 186 26.03 -19.98 13.32
N SER A 187 26.14 -21.03 14.12
CA SER A 187 25.24 -22.19 14.07
C SER A 187 23.77 -21.79 14.31
N SER A 188 22.83 -22.67 13.97
CA SER A 188 21.41 -22.44 14.22
C SER A 188 21.10 -22.37 15.72
N GLU A 189 21.80 -23.18 16.50
CA GLU A 189 21.78 -23.23 17.96
C GLU A 189 22.22 -21.89 18.55
N GLU A 190 23.35 -21.35 18.10
CA GLU A 190 23.85 -20.05 18.58
C GLU A 190 22.89 -18.90 18.29
N VAL A 191 22.25 -18.91 17.11
CA VAL A 191 21.22 -17.91 16.78
C VAL A 191 20.04 -18.01 17.74
N VAL A 192 19.53 -19.22 17.98
CA VAL A 192 18.43 -19.46 18.94
C VAL A 192 18.82 -19.03 20.35
N TYR A 193 20.03 -19.37 20.81
CA TYR A 193 20.48 -19.03 22.16
C TYR A 193 20.68 -17.53 22.34
N ARG A 194 21.21 -16.83 21.33
CA ARG A 194 21.32 -15.37 21.35
C ARG A 194 19.95 -14.71 21.44
N VAL A 195 19.01 -15.11 20.57
CA VAL A 195 17.63 -14.60 20.59
C VAL A 195 16.97 -14.83 21.94
N LEU A 196 17.11 -16.04 22.50
CA LEU A 196 16.54 -16.31 23.82
C LEU A 196 17.23 -15.53 24.95
N GLY A 197 18.47 -15.10 24.75
CA GLY A 197 19.23 -14.31 25.71
C GLY A 197 18.86 -12.82 25.71
N GLY A 198 18.29 -12.28 24.63
CA GLY A 198 17.96 -10.86 24.53
C GLY A 198 19.17 -9.97 24.80
N MET A 199 19.02 -9.05 25.75
CA MET A 199 20.08 -8.13 26.17
C MET A 199 21.21 -8.77 26.99
N HIS A 200 21.08 -10.05 27.31
CA HIS A 200 21.96 -10.79 28.21
C HIS A 200 22.84 -11.79 27.45
N ASP A 201 23.43 -12.72 28.20
CA ASP A 201 24.20 -13.80 27.60
C ASP A 201 23.28 -14.82 26.93
N PRO A 202 23.78 -15.50 25.86
CA PRO A 202 23.01 -16.53 25.18
C PRO A 202 22.41 -17.51 26.18
N TYR A 203 21.17 -17.92 25.95
CA TYR A 203 20.42 -18.81 26.83
C TYR A 203 20.29 -20.20 26.19
N PRO A 204 21.13 -21.17 26.59
CA PRO A 204 21.11 -22.50 25.98
C PRO A 204 19.83 -23.25 26.32
N ILE A 205 19.26 -23.89 25.31
CA ILE A 205 18.13 -24.80 25.43
C ILE A 205 18.38 -26.06 24.60
N THR A 206 17.66 -27.13 24.92
CA THR A 206 17.58 -28.30 24.05
C THR A 206 16.78 -27.94 22.80
N ILE A 207 17.42 -28.07 21.64
CA ILE A 207 16.77 -28.02 20.33
C ILE A 207 16.59 -29.48 19.89
N ASP A 208 15.34 -29.90 19.72
CA ASP A 208 15.00 -31.27 19.34
C ASP A 208 15.33 -31.50 17.85
N GLU A 209 15.07 -30.51 17.00
CA GLU A 209 15.24 -30.59 15.55
C GLU A 209 15.34 -29.18 14.94
N VAL A 210 16.30 -28.91 14.06
CA VAL A 210 16.31 -27.70 13.23
C VAL A 210 15.58 -28.01 11.92
N LEU A 211 14.49 -27.28 11.64
CA LEU A 211 13.65 -27.52 10.47
C LEU A 211 14.10 -26.67 9.28
N VAL A 212 14.32 -25.37 9.49
CA VAL A 212 14.73 -24.42 8.44
C VAL A 212 15.67 -23.39 9.01
N ARG A 213 16.71 -23.03 8.26
CA ARG A 213 17.51 -21.83 8.47
C ARG A 213 17.47 -20.99 7.19
N SER A 214 17.18 -19.70 7.32
CA SER A 214 17.16 -18.78 6.17
C SER A 214 17.63 -17.40 6.58
N THR A 215 18.16 -16.65 5.62
CA THR A 215 18.47 -15.23 5.76
C THR A 215 17.63 -14.44 4.79
N TRP A 216 16.96 -13.39 5.27
CA TRP A 216 16.13 -12.55 4.42
C TRP A 216 16.33 -11.08 4.77
N ARG A 217 15.99 -10.20 3.81
CA ARG A 217 15.94 -8.75 4.01
C ARG A 217 14.48 -8.32 3.92
N PRO A 218 13.94 -7.63 4.93
CA PRO A 218 12.61 -7.05 4.81
C PRO A 218 12.60 -6.01 3.69
N VAL A 219 11.54 -6.01 2.89
CA VAL A 219 11.36 -5.11 1.76
C VAL A 219 10.03 -4.41 1.93
N ILE A 220 10.02 -3.09 1.75
CA ILE A 220 8.80 -2.29 1.64
C ILE A 220 8.80 -1.73 0.22
N ALA A 221 8.00 -2.33 -0.65
CA ALA A 221 8.00 -1.98 -2.06
C ALA A 221 6.70 -2.34 -2.77
N VAL A 222 6.31 -1.57 -3.79
CA VAL A 222 5.16 -1.84 -4.65
C VAL A 222 5.58 -1.65 -6.11
N THR A 223 5.12 -2.51 -7.01
CA THR A 223 5.45 -2.38 -8.43
C THR A 223 4.75 -1.19 -9.07
N LYS A 224 5.43 -0.57 -10.02
CA LYS A 224 4.90 0.59 -10.75
C LYS A 224 3.68 0.19 -11.59
N ASP A 225 3.75 -0.98 -12.20
CA ASP A 225 2.71 -1.54 -13.06
C ASP A 225 2.37 -2.95 -12.55
N TRP A 226 1.11 -3.37 -12.65
CA TRP A 226 0.60 -4.67 -12.20
C TRP A 226 0.17 -5.56 -13.37
N SER A 227 0.43 -5.09 -14.60
CA SER A 227 0.21 -5.85 -15.83
C SER A 227 1.30 -5.59 -16.86
N GLY A 228 1.51 -6.58 -17.72
CA GLY A 228 2.39 -6.46 -18.89
C GLY A 228 1.80 -5.53 -19.96
N PRO A 229 2.62 -5.06 -20.91
CA PRO A 229 2.21 -4.09 -21.94
C PRO A 229 1.01 -4.55 -22.80
N ASN A 230 0.80 -5.86 -22.97
CA ASN A 230 -0.32 -6.41 -23.73
C ASN A 230 -1.50 -6.88 -22.86
N ARG A 231 -1.47 -6.63 -21.54
CA ARG A 231 -2.52 -7.03 -20.58
C ARG A 231 -2.77 -8.53 -20.58
N ARG A 232 -1.72 -9.33 -20.71
CA ARG A 232 -1.78 -10.79 -20.65
C ARG A 232 -1.04 -11.36 -19.47
N VAL A 233 -0.02 -10.67 -18.97
CA VAL A 233 0.64 -11.00 -17.71
C VAL A 233 0.17 -10.05 -16.61
N PHE A 234 -0.18 -10.56 -15.43
CA PHE A 234 -0.63 -9.79 -14.27
C PHE A 234 0.15 -10.20 -13.03
N LEU A 235 0.60 -9.24 -12.21
CA LEU A 235 1.36 -9.50 -10.98
C LEU A 235 0.40 -9.58 -9.79
N ALA A 236 0.55 -10.56 -8.90
CA ALA A 236 -0.25 -10.70 -7.67
C ALA A 236 0.60 -11.13 -6.46
N GLY A 237 0.20 -10.72 -5.25
CA GLY A 237 0.93 -11.01 -4.03
C GLY A 237 2.34 -10.41 -4.02
N ASP A 238 3.30 -11.13 -3.46
CA ASP A 238 4.68 -10.66 -3.29
C ASP A 238 5.40 -10.27 -4.60
N ALA A 239 4.93 -10.77 -5.76
CA ALA A 239 5.42 -10.33 -7.06
C ALA A 239 5.08 -8.86 -7.35
N ALA A 240 3.95 -8.37 -6.83
CA ALA A 240 3.41 -7.01 -7.00
C ALA A 240 3.69 -6.07 -5.81
N HIS A 241 3.70 -6.57 -4.58
CA HIS A 241 3.92 -5.76 -3.38
C HIS A 241 4.61 -6.55 -2.28
N GLN A 242 5.57 -5.93 -1.59
CA GLN A 242 6.33 -6.52 -0.50
C GLN A 242 6.22 -5.62 0.73
N ASN A 243 5.97 -6.23 1.88
CA ASN A 243 5.79 -5.53 3.15
C ASN A 243 6.62 -6.17 4.28
N VAL A 244 6.76 -5.41 5.36
CA VAL A 244 7.20 -5.95 6.65
C VAL A 244 6.05 -6.72 7.30
N PRO A 245 6.34 -7.75 8.13
CA PRO A 245 5.32 -8.66 8.66
C PRO A 245 4.37 -8.02 9.68
N THR A 246 4.68 -6.83 10.19
CA THR A 246 3.89 -6.12 11.21
C THR A 246 2.50 -5.77 10.68
N GLY A 247 1.46 -6.17 11.42
CA GLY A 247 0.06 -6.12 11.00
C GLY A 247 -0.44 -7.31 10.14
N GLY A 248 0.45 -8.21 9.68
CA GLY A 248 0.03 -9.45 9.00
C GLY A 248 -0.65 -9.25 7.64
N TYR A 249 -0.38 -8.15 6.93
CA TYR A 249 -1.12 -7.79 5.72
C TYR A 249 -0.74 -8.58 4.46
N GLY A 250 0.50 -9.09 4.34
CA GLY A 250 1.05 -9.64 3.09
C GLY A 250 0.23 -10.77 2.47
N MET A 251 0.09 -11.90 3.18
CA MET A 251 -0.68 -13.05 2.68
C MET A 251 -2.15 -12.70 2.42
N ASN A 252 -2.76 -11.88 3.30
CA ASN A 252 -4.14 -11.44 3.15
C ASN A 252 -4.35 -10.63 1.85
N LEU A 253 -3.44 -9.70 1.54
CA LEU A 253 -3.46 -8.97 0.28
C LEU A 253 -3.26 -9.89 -0.92
N GLY A 254 -2.33 -10.84 -0.85
CA GLY A 254 -2.09 -11.79 -1.95
C GLY A 254 -3.33 -12.63 -2.28
N ILE A 255 -4.06 -13.09 -1.26
CA ILE A 255 -5.33 -13.81 -1.45
C ILE A 255 -6.39 -12.88 -2.08
N GLN A 256 -6.50 -11.64 -1.61
CA GLN A 256 -7.43 -10.66 -2.16
C GLN A 256 -7.11 -10.31 -3.62
N ASP A 257 -5.83 -10.23 -3.98
CA ASP A 257 -5.38 -10.01 -5.34
C ASP A 257 -5.80 -11.16 -6.26
N ALA A 258 -5.57 -12.40 -5.82
CA ALA A 258 -5.99 -13.59 -6.55
C ALA A 258 -7.51 -13.64 -6.75
N PHE A 259 -8.28 -13.28 -5.71
CA PHE A 259 -9.74 -13.25 -5.79
C PHE A 259 -10.24 -12.16 -6.77
N ASN A 260 -9.68 -10.95 -6.71
CA ASN A 260 -10.06 -9.85 -7.59
C ASN A 260 -9.64 -10.10 -9.06
N LEU A 261 -8.46 -10.66 -9.29
CA LEU A 261 -7.98 -10.99 -10.64
C LEU A 261 -8.74 -12.19 -11.24
N GLY A 262 -8.98 -13.22 -10.42
CA GLY A 262 -9.55 -14.50 -10.87
C GLY A 262 -10.91 -14.35 -11.54
N TRP A 263 -11.84 -13.61 -10.93
CA TRP A 263 -13.18 -13.42 -11.52
C TRP A 263 -13.14 -12.57 -12.80
N LYS A 264 -12.23 -11.59 -12.88
CA LYS A 264 -12.06 -10.73 -14.06
C LYS A 264 -11.50 -11.53 -15.23
N LEU A 265 -10.50 -12.38 -14.97
CA LEU A 265 -9.98 -13.33 -15.96
C LEU A 265 -11.08 -14.28 -16.43
N ALA A 266 -11.84 -14.88 -15.50
CA ALA A 266 -12.96 -15.75 -15.84
C ALA A 266 -13.99 -15.04 -16.73
N ALA A 267 -14.38 -13.80 -16.38
CA ALA A 267 -15.33 -13.01 -17.16
C ALA A 267 -14.83 -12.72 -18.58
N VAL A 268 -13.55 -12.35 -18.74
CA VAL A 268 -12.98 -12.07 -20.08
C VAL A 268 -12.80 -13.36 -20.89
N ILE A 269 -12.30 -14.44 -20.27
CA ILE A 269 -12.09 -15.73 -20.94
C ILE A 269 -13.42 -16.31 -21.44
N ASN A 270 -14.46 -16.23 -20.61
CA ASN A 270 -15.80 -16.72 -20.92
C ASN A 270 -16.63 -15.75 -21.77
N LYS A 271 -16.05 -14.60 -22.15
CA LYS A 271 -16.75 -13.56 -22.92
C LYS A 271 -18.05 -13.13 -22.24
N SER A 272 -18.05 -13.00 -20.91
CA SER A 272 -19.09 -12.32 -20.10
C SER A 272 -18.61 -10.96 -19.57
N GLY A 273 -17.34 -10.61 -19.72
CA GLY A 273 -16.77 -9.26 -19.55
C GLY A 273 -15.96 -8.81 -20.77
N GLY A 274 -15.80 -7.50 -20.96
CA GLY A 274 -14.90 -6.94 -21.98
C GLY A 274 -13.45 -6.89 -21.49
N VAL A 275 -12.47 -6.87 -22.41
CA VAL A 275 -11.03 -6.99 -22.06
C VAL A 275 -10.55 -5.86 -21.12
N GLY A 276 -11.08 -4.64 -21.23
CA GLY A 276 -10.73 -3.55 -20.33
C GLY A 276 -11.24 -3.71 -18.89
N LEU A 277 -12.07 -4.72 -18.60
CA LEU A 277 -12.34 -5.15 -17.23
C LEU A 277 -11.03 -5.49 -16.49
N LEU A 278 -10.04 -6.05 -17.18
CA LEU A 278 -8.73 -6.38 -16.58
C LEU A 278 -7.94 -5.14 -16.16
N ASP A 279 -8.17 -3.97 -16.79
CA ASP A 279 -7.52 -2.72 -16.39
C ASP A 279 -7.94 -2.30 -14.98
N SER A 280 -9.14 -2.69 -14.55
CA SER A 280 -9.62 -2.40 -13.20
C SER A 280 -8.86 -3.16 -12.10
N TYR A 281 -8.11 -4.22 -12.43
CA TYR A 281 -7.34 -4.98 -11.43
C TYR A 281 -6.31 -4.10 -10.73
N GLU A 282 -5.44 -3.44 -11.51
CA GLU A 282 -4.42 -2.53 -10.98
C GLU A 282 -5.05 -1.33 -10.29
N ILE A 283 -6.07 -0.71 -10.92
CA ILE A 283 -6.76 0.47 -10.39
C ILE A 283 -7.37 0.20 -9.00
N GLU A 284 -7.87 -1.01 -8.78
CA GLU A 284 -8.52 -1.39 -7.53
C GLU A 284 -7.54 -1.89 -6.47
N ARG A 285 -6.59 -2.76 -6.85
CA ARG A 285 -5.75 -3.46 -5.87
C ARG A 285 -4.47 -2.72 -5.50
N LYS A 286 -3.87 -1.97 -6.43
CA LYS A 286 -2.62 -1.24 -6.16
C LYS A 286 -2.78 -0.21 -5.03
N PRO A 287 -3.83 0.64 -4.99
CA PRO A 287 -4.00 1.59 -3.88
C PRO A 287 -4.18 0.91 -2.51
N VAL A 288 -4.82 -0.26 -2.47
CA VAL A 288 -4.98 -1.04 -1.24
C VAL A 288 -3.63 -1.59 -0.78
N ALA A 289 -2.84 -2.15 -1.70
CA ALA A 289 -1.49 -2.61 -1.38
C ALA A 289 -0.58 -1.46 -0.90
N GLN A 290 -0.58 -0.31 -1.58
CA GLN A 290 0.20 0.85 -1.16
C GLN A 290 -0.14 1.29 0.26
N ARG A 291 -1.43 1.40 0.59
CA ARG A 291 -1.90 1.75 1.93
C ARG A 291 -1.42 0.74 2.98
N ASN A 292 -1.62 -0.54 2.74
CA ASN A 292 -1.25 -1.58 3.69
C ASN A 292 0.27 -1.71 3.86
N VAL A 293 1.04 -1.54 2.78
CA VAL A 293 2.51 -1.52 2.81
C VAL A 293 2.98 -0.32 3.65
N ALA A 294 2.45 0.88 3.42
CA ALA A 294 2.77 2.06 4.23
C ALA A 294 2.40 1.86 5.72
N HIS A 295 1.20 1.31 5.97
CA HIS A 295 0.69 1.10 7.32
C HIS A 295 1.43 -0.01 8.08
N SER A 296 1.93 -1.03 7.39
CA SER A 296 2.84 -2.02 8.00
C SER A 296 4.10 -1.34 8.56
N GLY A 297 4.60 -0.29 7.90
CA GLY A 297 5.69 0.55 8.39
C GLY A 297 5.33 1.39 9.62
N VAL A 298 4.06 1.80 9.78
CA VAL A 298 3.57 2.46 11.00
C VAL A 298 3.70 1.50 12.18
N HIS A 299 3.17 0.27 12.05
CA HIS A 299 3.27 -0.76 13.09
C HIS A 299 4.71 -1.12 13.42
N HIS A 300 5.57 -1.20 12.41
CA HIS A 300 6.99 -1.45 12.64
C HIS A 300 7.64 -0.34 13.49
N ARG A 301 7.34 0.93 13.22
CA ARG A 301 7.86 2.06 14.02
C ARG A 301 7.39 2.02 15.47
N VAL A 302 6.17 1.56 15.73
CA VAL A 302 5.65 1.39 17.12
C VAL A 302 6.56 0.46 17.93
N HIS A 303 7.12 -0.57 17.30
CA HIS A 303 8.02 -1.52 17.97
C HIS A 303 9.47 -1.02 18.09
N VAL A 304 9.89 -0.12 17.20
CA VAL A 304 11.23 0.48 17.23
C VAL A 304 11.32 1.62 18.27
N GLN A 305 10.28 2.43 18.42
CA GLN A 305 10.26 3.60 19.33
C GLN A 305 10.61 3.30 20.80
N PRO A 306 10.20 2.17 21.41
CA PRO A 306 10.61 1.78 22.76
C PRO A 306 12.12 1.77 22.96
N GLN A 307 12.93 1.49 21.93
CA GLN A 307 14.38 1.58 22.02
C GLN A 307 14.82 2.98 22.47
N GLU A 308 14.27 4.04 21.87
CA GLU A 308 14.63 5.41 22.22
C GLU A 308 14.25 5.73 23.68
N LEU A 309 13.08 5.25 24.11
CA LEU A 309 12.61 5.41 25.49
C LEU A 309 13.50 4.70 26.51
N LEU A 310 14.10 3.58 26.11
CA LEU A 310 14.91 2.73 26.96
C LEU A 310 16.40 3.11 26.98
N THR A 311 16.88 3.88 25.99
CA THR A 311 18.33 4.13 25.79
C THR A 311 18.74 5.61 25.83
N ARG A 312 17.81 6.56 25.70
CA ARG A 312 18.13 8.01 25.76
C ARG A 312 18.00 8.59 27.18
N ASN A 313 18.62 9.76 27.40
CA ASN A 313 18.51 10.57 28.63
C ASN A 313 18.92 9.83 29.93
N GLY A 314 19.96 8.99 29.86
CA GLY A 314 20.46 8.26 31.03
C GLY A 314 19.64 7.02 31.41
N ALA A 315 18.59 6.70 30.66
CA ALA A 315 17.91 5.40 30.78
C ALA A 315 18.86 4.29 30.30
N ASN A 316 18.85 3.18 31.01
CA ASN A 316 19.57 1.99 30.63
C ASN A 316 18.58 0.82 30.69
N PRO A 317 18.38 0.09 29.57
CA PRO A 317 17.38 -0.97 29.52
C PRO A 317 17.69 -2.10 30.52
N ARG A 318 18.95 -2.26 30.96
CA ARG A 318 19.34 -3.24 31.99
C ARG A 318 18.88 -2.88 33.40
N HIS A 319 18.55 -1.60 33.63
CA HIS A 319 18.10 -1.06 34.91
C HIS A 319 16.60 -0.71 34.90
N VAL A 320 15.88 -1.03 33.81
CA VAL A 320 14.45 -0.72 33.68
C VAL A 320 13.58 -1.43 34.73
N ASP A 321 14.10 -2.48 35.34
CA ASP A 321 13.44 -3.30 36.35
C ASP A 321 13.82 -2.92 37.80
N ASP A 322 14.75 -1.98 37.99
CA ASP A 322 15.18 -1.57 39.32
C ASP A 322 14.05 -0.83 40.07
N ASP A 323 14.13 -0.80 41.41
CA ASP A 323 13.20 -0.04 42.27
C ASP A 323 13.70 1.40 42.49
N THR A 324 13.85 2.13 41.38
CA THR A 324 14.20 3.56 41.38
C THR A 324 13.11 4.39 40.72
N ASP A 325 13.09 5.69 40.98
CA ASP A 325 12.14 6.61 40.33
C ASP A 325 12.37 6.70 38.82
N GLU A 326 13.61 6.63 38.37
CA GLU A 326 13.98 6.62 36.96
C GLU A 326 13.44 5.38 36.24
N ALA A 327 13.60 4.19 36.86
CA ALA A 327 13.08 2.94 36.31
C ALA A 327 11.55 2.94 36.28
N ARG A 328 10.88 3.42 37.34
CA ARG A 328 9.42 3.62 37.38
C ARG A 328 8.94 4.55 36.27
N SER A 329 9.61 5.69 36.09
CA SER A 329 9.29 6.67 35.04
C SER A 329 9.45 6.08 33.63
N THR A 330 10.52 5.31 33.41
CA THR A 330 10.78 4.65 32.12
C THR A 330 9.70 3.61 31.80
N ARG A 331 9.34 2.76 32.78
CA ARG A 331 8.23 1.78 32.64
C ARG A 331 6.90 2.45 32.30
N LEU A 332 6.59 3.60 32.92
CA LEU A 332 5.38 4.36 32.62
C LEU A 332 5.37 4.93 31.20
N LYS A 333 6.51 5.42 30.69
CA LYS A 333 6.62 5.91 29.31
C LYS A 333 6.39 4.79 28.29
N VAL A 334 7.00 3.62 28.52
CA VAL A 334 6.79 2.43 27.67
C VAL A 334 5.33 1.97 27.74
N HIS A 335 4.73 1.97 28.93
CA HIS A 335 3.31 1.66 29.11
C HIS A 335 2.42 2.59 28.28
N GLU A 336 2.59 3.91 28.42
CA GLU A 336 1.76 4.90 27.74
C GLU A 336 1.94 4.85 26.22
N HIS A 337 3.17 4.66 25.74
CA HIS A 337 3.48 4.47 24.33
C HIS A 337 2.63 3.35 23.71
N TYR A 338 2.70 2.15 24.29
CA TYR A 338 1.90 1.02 23.81
C TYR A 338 0.40 1.25 24.01
N ARG A 339 -0.03 1.89 25.10
CA ARG A 339 -1.45 2.23 25.31
C ARG A 339 -2.04 3.11 24.21
N GLN A 340 -1.24 3.99 23.62
CA GLN A 340 -1.63 4.92 22.57
C GLN A 340 -1.49 4.32 21.15
N HIS A 341 -0.75 3.22 21.00
CA HIS A 341 -0.39 2.64 19.70
C HIS A 341 -0.72 1.14 19.63
N ASP A 342 -2.00 0.79 19.76
CA ASP A 342 -2.47 -0.61 19.74
C ASP A 342 -3.10 -1.05 18.41
N GLY A 343 -2.88 -0.26 17.35
CA GLY A 343 -3.47 -0.43 16.03
C GLY A 343 -3.08 -1.72 15.29
N GLU A 344 -1.93 -2.33 15.62
CA GLU A 344 -1.46 -3.55 14.93
C GLU A 344 -2.49 -4.69 14.93
N ASN A 345 -3.35 -4.75 15.95
CA ASN A 345 -4.42 -5.75 16.07
C ASN A 345 -5.84 -5.14 16.05
N LYS A 346 -5.97 -3.84 15.73
CA LYS A 346 -7.21 -3.08 15.87
C LYS A 346 -7.52 -2.12 14.72
N ASP A 347 -6.61 -1.98 13.76
CA ASP A 347 -6.80 -1.12 12.59
C ASP A 347 -7.71 -1.75 11.54
N PHE A 348 -8.96 -1.99 11.94
CA PHE A 348 -9.97 -2.65 11.11
C PHE A 348 -10.34 -1.85 9.86
N GLY A 349 -10.08 -0.54 9.84
CA GLY A 349 -10.27 0.27 8.63
C GLY A 349 -9.29 -0.07 7.52
N ILE A 350 -8.07 -0.48 7.86
CA ILE A 350 -7.07 -1.01 6.90
C ILE A 350 -7.53 -2.36 6.35
N GLU A 351 -8.07 -3.22 7.20
CA GLU A 351 -8.39 -4.60 6.87
C GLU A 351 -9.73 -4.75 6.13
N MET A 352 -10.72 -3.93 6.49
CA MET A 352 -12.11 -4.11 6.08
C MET A 352 -12.75 -2.92 5.36
N ASP A 353 -12.29 -1.68 5.58
CA ASP A 353 -12.99 -0.46 5.13
C ASP A 353 -12.37 0.18 3.86
N TYR A 354 -11.54 -0.56 3.13
CA TYR A 354 -11.08 -0.07 1.83
C TYR A 354 -12.21 -0.14 0.79
N ARG A 355 -12.24 0.83 -0.13
CA ARG A 355 -13.26 0.94 -1.17
C ARG A 355 -12.61 1.12 -2.52
N TYR A 356 -13.08 0.35 -3.49
CA TYR A 356 -12.62 0.42 -4.86
C TYR A 356 -13.18 1.63 -5.58
N CYS A 357 -12.31 2.41 -6.21
CA CYS A 357 -12.69 3.47 -7.13
C CYS A 357 -12.13 3.13 -8.52
N SER A 358 -12.98 2.61 -9.39
CA SER A 358 -12.57 2.18 -10.73
C SER A 358 -13.67 2.43 -11.76
N PRO A 359 -13.33 2.42 -13.06
CA PRO A 359 -14.32 2.54 -14.12
C PRO A 359 -15.44 1.49 -14.13
N VAL A 360 -15.27 0.36 -13.43
CA VAL A 360 -16.27 -0.72 -13.33
C VAL A 360 -17.09 -0.66 -12.03
N ILE A 361 -16.94 0.42 -11.26
CA ILE A 361 -17.81 0.79 -10.15
C ILE A 361 -18.72 1.94 -10.59
N CYS A 362 -20.02 1.80 -10.35
CA CYS A 362 -20.98 2.86 -10.59
C CYS A 362 -20.99 3.83 -9.41
N ALA A 363 -20.88 5.13 -9.69
CA ALA A 363 -21.01 6.15 -8.65
C ALA A 363 -22.42 6.12 -8.05
N ASP A 364 -22.52 6.48 -6.77
CA ASP A 364 -23.80 6.75 -6.14
C ASP A 364 -24.34 8.09 -6.67
N GLU A 365 -25.51 8.04 -7.33
CA GLU A 365 -26.16 9.22 -7.92
C GLU A 365 -27.26 9.82 -7.01
N SER A 366 -27.45 9.30 -5.79
CA SER A 366 -28.53 9.73 -4.89
C SER A 366 -28.21 10.98 -4.06
N GLY A 367 -27.02 11.56 -4.23
CA GLY A 367 -26.55 12.71 -3.44
C GLY A 367 -26.15 12.36 -2.00
N SER A 368 -26.04 11.07 -1.68
CA SER A 368 -25.46 10.62 -0.41
C SER A 368 -23.95 10.90 -0.36
N VAL A 369 -23.40 11.03 0.84
CA VAL A 369 -21.98 11.31 1.07
C VAL A 369 -21.25 10.00 1.35
N GLU A 370 -20.08 9.81 0.74
CA GLU A 370 -19.22 8.67 1.03
C GLU A 370 -18.82 8.70 2.52
N PRO A 371 -18.94 7.59 3.27
CA PRO A 371 -18.49 7.55 4.65
C PRO A 371 -16.99 7.88 4.77
N SER A 372 -16.58 8.63 5.79
CA SER A 372 -15.16 8.90 6.01
C SER A 372 -14.40 7.62 6.32
N TRP A 373 -13.15 7.54 5.86
CA TRP A 373 -12.25 6.42 6.16
C TRP A 373 -11.21 6.81 7.22
N SER A 374 -10.87 5.88 8.11
CA SER A 374 -9.71 5.97 8.98
C SER A 374 -9.06 4.59 9.13
N ALA A 375 -7.79 4.53 9.53
CA ALA A 375 -7.11 3.25 9.71
C ALA A 375 -7.75 2.39 10.82
N SER A 376 -8.19 3.02 11.91
CA SER A 376 -8.67 2.36 13.12
C SER A 376 -10.14 1.92 13.09
N GLN A 377 -10.93 2.45 12.16
CA GLN A 377 -12.38 2.25 12.16
C GLN A 377 -12.87 1.58 10.89
N TYR A 378 -13.68 0.54 11.06
CA TYR A 378 -14.51 -0.01 10.00
C TYR A 378 -15.92 0.59 10.08
N THR A 379 -16.37 1.21 9.00
CA THR A 379 -17.73 1.77 8.87
C THR A 379 -18.58 0.88 7.96
N PRO A 380 -19.60 0.18 8.50
CA PRO A 380 -20.53 -0.63 7.70
C PRO A 380 -21.22 0.21 6.64
N THR A 381 -21.06 -0.15 5.37
CA THR A 381 -21.67 0.61 4.27
C THR A 381 -21.84 -0.25 3.02
N THR A 382 -22.82 0.12 2.19
CA THR A 382 -22.97 -0.40 0.84
C THR A 382 -22.46 0.57 -0.22
N TRP A 383 -21.72 1.62 0.17
CA TRP A 383 -21.14 2.59 -0.78
C TRP A 383 -20.44 1.86 -1.94
N PRO A 384 -20.71 2.21 -3.20
CA PRO A 384 -20.12 1.49 -4.33
C PRO A 384 -18.59 1.40 -4.22
N GLY A 385 -18.07 0.19 -4.41
CA GLY A 385 -16.67 -0.15 -4.22
C GLY A 385 -16.33 -0.74 -2.86
N SER A 386 -17.22 -0.66 -1.86
CA SER A 386 -17.03 -1.32 -0.55
C SER A 386 -17.32 -2.82 -0.60
N ARG A 387 -16.78 -3.56 0.36
CA ARG A 387 -17.35 -4.86 0.76
C ARG A 387 -18.61 -4.58 1.61
N PRO A 388 -19.79 -5.11 1.25
CA PRO A 388 -21.01 -4.80 1.98
C PRO A 388 -20.96 -5.39 3.40
N PRO A 389 -21.75 -4.85 4.35
CA PRO A 389 -21.65 -5.27 5.74
C PRO A 389 -22.20 -6.69 5.95
N HIS A 390 -21.53 -7.46 6.80
CA HIS A 390 -22.01 -8.77 7.22
C HIS A 390 -23.14 -8.64 8.25
N LEU A 391 -24.15 -9.48 8.10
CA LEU A 391 -25.12 -9.78 9.13
C LEU A 391 -25.69 -11.19 8.94
N PHE A 392 -26.28 -11.74 10.00
CA PHE A 392 -27.19 -12.86 9.95
C PHE A 392 -28.61 -12.38 9.59
N LEU A 393 -29.24 -13.09 8.67
CA LEU A 393 -30.64 -12.90 8.31
C LEU A 393 -31.56 -13.44 9.42
N SER A 394 -32.87 -13.19 9.30
CA SER A 394 -33.87 -13.70 10.26
C SER A 394 -33.85 -15.22 10.41
N THR A 395 -33.36 -15.95 9.41
CA THR A 395 -33.15 -17.40 9.42
C THR A 395 -31.92 -17.87 10.21
N GLY A 396 -31.04 -16.95 10.61
CA GLY A 396 -29.71 -17.25 11.17
C GLY A 396 -28.64 -17.51 10.10
N THR A 397 -28.97 -17.46 8.82
CA THR A 397 -28.02 -17.61 7.70
C THR A 397 -27.19 -16.33 7.55
N ALA A 398 -25.88 -16.46 7.31
CA ALA A 398 -25.05 -15.30 7.00
C ALA A 398 -25.43 -14.72 5.63
N ILE A 399 -25.58 -13.40 5.49
CA ILE A 399 -26.02 -12.78 4.23
C ILE A 399 -25.10 -13.14 3.04
N PHE A 400 -23.80 -13.30 3.28
CA PHE A 400 -22.83 -13.69 2.26
C PHE A 400 -23.06 -15.11 1.70
N GLU A 401 -23.70 -16.01 2.46
CA GLU A 401 -24.08 -17.35 1.97
C GLU A 401 -25.25 -17.31 0.98
N THR A 402 -25.97 -16.18 0.90
CA THR A 402 -27.04 -15.99 -0.08
C THR A 402 -26.51 -15.54 -1.44
N PHE A 403 -25.25 -15.11 -1.52
CA PHE A 403 -24.69 -14.60 -2.77
C PHE A 403 -24.49 -15.73 -3.78
N GLY A 404 -24.80 -15.44 -5.05
CA GLY A 404 -24.45 -16.31 -6.16
C GLY A 404 -22.94 -16.41 -6.37
N LYS A 405 -22.52 -17.42 -7.15
CA LYS A 405 -21.11 -17.64 -7.50
C LYS A 405 -20.51 -16.49 -8.33
N ASP A 406 -21.33 -15.89 -9.20
CA ASP A 406 -20.93 -14.76 -10.06
C ASP A 406 -21.53 -13.46 -9.53
N TRP A 407 -22.41 -12.80 -10.28
CA TRP A 407 -23.04 -11.55 -9.85
C TRP A 407 -24.30 -11.84 -9.03
N THR A 408 -24.58 -10.97 -8.07
CA THR A 408 -25.79 -11.06 -7.24
C THR A 408 -26.53 -9.72 -7.22
N LEU A 409 -27.83 -9.74 -7.49
CA LEU A 409 -28.73 -8.62 -7.24
C LEU A 409 -29.51 -8.88 -5.95
N LEU A 410 -29.26 -8.08 -4.93
CA LEU A 410 -30.02 -8.09 -3.67
C LEU A 410 -31.23 -7.16 -3.81
N VAL A 411 -32.41 -7.65 -3.41
CA VAL A 411 -33.69 -6.94 -3.54
C VAL A 411 -34.36 -6.79 -2.17
N PHE A 412 -34.43 -5.57 -1.65
CA PHE A 412 -35.01 -5.24 -0.34
C PHE A 412 -36.42 -4.62 -0.41
N ALA A 413 -36.97 -4.44 -1.61
CA ALA A 413 -38.35 -4.01 -1.80
C ALA A 413 -38.94 -4.69 -3.05
N LYS A 414 -40.08 -5.39 -2.90
CA LYS A 414 -40.76 -6.04 -4.03
C LYS A 414 -41.28 -5.04 -5.06
N ASP A 415 -41.58 -3.82 -4.61
CA ASP A 415 -42.04 -2.71 -5.44
C ASP A 415 -40.87 -1.88 -6.03
N ALA A 416 -39.62 -2.38 -5.93
CA ALA A 416 -38.46 -1.72 -6.54
C ALA A 416 -38.63 -1.68 -8.06
N CYS A 417 -39.13 -0.56 -8.55
CA CYS A 417 -39.46 -0.33 -9.95
C CYS A 417 -38.19 -0.52 -10.79
N GLY A 418 -38.09 -1.63 -11.54
CA GLY A 418 -37.03 -1.88 -12.51
C GLY A 418 -36.01 -2.98 -12.21
N GLN A 419 -36.21 -3.86 -11.21
CA GLN A 419 -35.33 -5.04 -11.05
C GLN A 419 -35.37 -5.97 -12.29
N GLU A 420 -36.53 -6.08 -12.93
CA GLU A 420 -36.78 -6.82 -14.16
C GLU A 420 -35.91 -6.31 -15.30
N TYR A 421 -35.66 -4.99 -15.37
CA TYR A 421 -34.77 -4.40 -16.36
C TYR A 421 -33.32 -4.84 -16.18
N LEU A 422 -32.85 -4.98 -14.93
CA LEU A 422 -31.51 -5.51 -14.64
C LEU A 422 -31.43 -7.00 -15.01
N VAL A 423 -32.45 -7.78 -14.66
CA VAL A 423 -32.50 -9.22 -14.99
C VAL A 423 -32.50 -9.44 -16.50
N ASP A 424 -33.33 -8.70 -17.24
CA ASP A 424 -33.41 -8.85 -18.70
C ASP A 424 -32.15 -8.35 -19.39
N SER A 425 -31.58 -7.22 -18.94
CA SER A 425 -30.30 -6.75 -19.47
C SER A 425 -29.14 -7.71 -19.15
N ALA A 426 -29.16 -8.40 -18.00
CA ALA A 426 -28.15 -9.41 -17.69
C ALA A 426 -28.21 -10.58 -18.68
N LYS A 427 -29.42 -11.03 -19.05
CA LYS A 427 -29.61 -12.08 -20.09
C LYS A 427 -29.06 -11.61 -21.43
N GLU A 428 -29.38 -10.39 -21.86
CA GLU A 428 -28.86 -9.80 -23.11
C GLU A 428 -27.32 -9.76 -23.12
N LEU A 429 -26.71 -9.39 -22.00
CA LEU A 429 -25.26 -9.33 -21.83
C LEU A 429 -24.64 -10.70 -21.51
N THR A 430 -25.40 -11.79 -21.53
CA THR A 430 -24.90 -13.13 -21.17
C THR A 430 -24.21 -13.18 -19.80
N MET A 431 -24.69 -12.34 -18.88
CA MET A 431 -24.18 -12.14 -17.54
C MET A 431 -24.93 -13.08 -16.59
N SER A 432 -24.18 -13.93 -15.89
CA SER A 432 -24.70 -14.80 -14.83
C SER A 432 -25.04 -13.94 -13.61
N LEU A 433 -26.34 -13.73 -13.38
CA LEU A 433 -26.87 -12.88 -12.30
C LEU A 433 -27.87 -13.67 -11.44
N SER A 434 -27.52 -13.89 -10.17
CA SER A 434 -28.43 -14.42 -9.16
C SER A 434 -29.26 -13.30 -8.57
N VAL A 435 -30.58 -13.49 -8.45
CA VAL A 435 -31.48 -12.54 -7.78
C VAL A 435 -31.84 -13.10 -6.41
N VAL A 436 -31.63 -12.31 -5.35
CA VAL A 436 -31.89 -12.70 -3.97
C VAL A 436 -32.93 -11.75 -3.38
N ASP A 437 -34.12 -12.27 -3.11
CA ASP A 437 -35.20 -11.52 -2.46
C ASP A 437 -34.98 -11.48 -0.95
N LEU A 438 -34.66 -10.29 -0.45
CA LEU A 438 -34.49 -9.95 0.97
C LEU A 438 -35.52 -8.92 1.43
N SER A 439 -36.65 -8.79 0.73
CA SER A 439 -37.70 -7.81 1.05
C SER A 439 -38.34 -7.99 2.43
N GLY A 440 -38.26 -9.20 3.00
CA GLY A 440 -38.69 -9.49 4.38
C GLY A 440 -37.67 -9.10 5.45
N GLU A 441 -36.40 -8.87 5.09
CA GLU A 441 -35.29 -8.71 6.03
C GLU A 441 -35.12 -7.24 6.45
N GLN A 442 -35.87 -6.81 7.47
CA GLN A 442 -35.93 -5.41 7.89
C GLN A 442 -34.58 -4.84 8.36
N LEU A 443 -33.81 -5.64 9.09
CA LEU A 443 -32.48 -5.24 9.57
C LEU A 443 -31.50 -5.09 8.40
N ALA A 444 -31.49 -6.06 7.49
CA ALA A 444 -30.67 -6.02 6.28
C ALA A 444 -31.01 -4.79 5.44
N LYS A 445 -32.30 -4.56 5.17
CA LYS A 445 -32.79 -3.38 4.45
C LYS A 445 -32.33 -2.07 5.07
N LYS A 446 -32.39 -1.96 6.40
CA LYS A 446 -31.93 -0.77 7.13
C LYS A 446 -30.43 -0.53 6.94
N LEU A 447 -29.60 -1.57 7.08
CA LEU A 447 -28.14 -1.48 6.97
C LEU A 447 -27.65 -1.29 5.53
N TYR A 448 -28.38 -1.85 4.56
CA TYR A 448 -28.00 -1.80 3.16
C TYR A 448 -28.50 -0.53 2.46
N GLU A 449 -29.41 0.21 3.10
CA GLU A 449 -29.87 1.57 2.77
C GLU A 449 -30.56 1.78 1.42
N ARG A 450 -30.56 0.78 0.53
CA ARG A 450 -31.11 0.88 -0.83
C ARG A 450 -31.96 -0.35 -1.15
N ALA A 451 -32.96 -0.17 -2.01
CA ALA A 451 -33.83 -1.25 -2.44
C ALA A 451 -33.14 -2.28 -3.34
N LEU A 452 -32.21 -1.86 -4.20
CA LEU A 452 -31.50 -2.72 -5.16
C LEU A 452 -29.99 -2.55 -5.02
N ILE A 453 -29.26 -3.65 -4.89
CA ILE A 453 -27.81 -3.65 -4.74
C ILE A 453 -27.18 -4.74 -5.60
N LEU A 454 -26.26 -4.33 -6.47
CA LEU A 454 -25.51 -5.23 -7.34
C LEU A 454 -24.15 -5.55 -6.71
N ILE A 455 -23.97 -6.82 -6.37
CA ILE A 455 -22.75 -7.38 -5.79
C ILE A 455 -21.96 -8.11 -6.88
N ARG A 456 -20.65 -7.85 -6.90
CA ARG A 456 -19.66 -8.48 -7.77
C ARG A 456 -19.32 -9.91 -7.32
N PRO A 457 -18.72 -10.72 -8.21
CA PRO A 457 -18.20 -12.05 -7.84
C PRO A 457 -17.15 -12.00 -6.71
N ASP A 458 -16.40 -10.90 -6.59
CA ASP A 458 -15.47 -10.69 -5.48
C ASP A 458 -16.12 -10.09 -4.22
N GLN A 459 -17.45 -10.15 -4.14
CA GLN A 459 -18.27 -9.73 -3.01
C GLN A 459 -18.14 -8.24 -2.66
N HIS A 460 -17.87 -7.39 -3.65
CA HIS A 460 -17.90 -5.93 -3.50
C HIS A 460 -19.14 -5.32 -4.17
N VAL A 461 -19.64 -4.22 -3.64
CA VAL A 461 -20.77 -3.50 -4.23
C VAL A 461 -20.31 -2.83 -5.52
N ALA A 462 -20.92 -3.17 -6.66
CA ALA A 462 -20.67 -2.53 -7.94
C ALA A 462 -21.58 -1.32 -8.18
N TRP A 463 -22.82 -1.41 -7.70
CA TRP A 463 -23.86 -0.41 -7.86
C TRP A 463 -24.94 -0.59 -6.79
N ARG A 464 -25.63 0.51 -6.42
CA ARG A 464 -26.81 0.50 -5.56
C ARG A 464 -27.82 1.57 -6.00
N GLY A 465 -29.10 1.38 -5.72
CA GLY A 465 -30.14 2.36 -6.02
C GLY A 465 -31.51 1.98 -5.45
N GLU A 466 -32.43 2.95 -5.38
CA GLU A 466 -33.82 2.70 -4.97
C GLU A 466 -34.65 2.04 -6.08
N ALA A 467 -34.29 2.31 -7.34
CA ALA A 467 -35.00 1.86 -8.52
C ALA A 467 -34.09 1.96 -9.73
N VAL A 468 -34.49 1.33 -10.84
CA VAL A 468 -33.88 1.57 -12.16
C VAL A 468 -34.99 2.01 -13.11
N GLY A 469 -34.91 3.26 -13.58
CA GLY A 469 -36.02 3.91 -14.28
C GLY A 469 -36.32 3.36 -15.69
N SER A 470 -35.38 2.65 -16.31
CA SER A 470 -35.58 2.11 -17.66
C SER A 470 -34.65 0.92 -17.99
N ALA A 471 -35.04 0.12 -18.99
CA ALA A 471 -34.18 -0.91 -19.58
C ALA A 471 -32.83 -0.35 -20.07
N LYS A 472 -32.82 0.87 -20.60
CA LYS A 472 -31.60 1.55 -21.06
C LYS A 472 -30.65 1.86 -19.89
N ASP A 473 -31.18 2.31 -18.75
CA ASP A 473 -30.37 2.59 -17.57
C ASP A 473 -29.82 1.32 -16.94
N ALA A 474 -30.64 0.26 -16.86
CA ALA A 474 -30.19 -1.07 -16.44
C ALA A 474 -29.05 -1.58 -17.32
N HIS A 475 -29.21 -1.50 -18.64
CA HIS A 475 -28.18 -1.87 -19.60
C HIS A 475 -26.91 -1.04 -19.44
N ARG A 476 -27.04 0.28 -19.21
CA ARG A 476 -25.88 1.14 -18.95
C ARG A 476 -25.12 0.73 -17.69
N VAL A 477 -25.82 0.39 -16.61
CA VAL A 477 -25.20 -0.10 -15.35
C VAL A 477 -24.46 -1.41 -15.61
N LEU A 478 -25.14 -2.41 -16.17
CA LEU A 478 -24.54 -3.73 -16.38
C LEU A 478 -23.41 -3.71 -17.42
N ALA A 479 -23.57 -2.95 -18.51
CA ALA A 479 -22.52 -2.77 -19.51
C ALA A 479 -21.31 -2.01 -18.94
N LYS A 480 -21.50 -1.09 -17.98
CA LYS A 480 -20.38 -0.43 -17.30
C LYS A 480 -19.60 -1.42 -16.44
N VAL A 481 -20.26 -2.13 -15.53
CA VAL A 481 -19.59 -3.02 -14.56
C VAL A 481 -18.95 -4.25 -15.22
N THR A 482 -19.41 -4.62 -16.42
CA THR A 482 -18.83 -5.71 -17.23
C THR A 482 -17.90 -5.23 -18.35
N TRP A 483 -17.67 -3.92 -18.49
CA TRP A 483 -16.89 -3.32 -19.58
C TRP A 483 -17.40 -3.68 -21.01
N ARG A 484 -18.72 -3.59 -21.23
CA ARG A 484 -19.42 -3.93 -22.49
C ARG A 484 -20.13 -2.76 -23.18
N GLN A 485 -19.73 -1.53 -22.91
CA GLN A 485 -20.38 -0.35 -23.49
C GLN A 485 -20.22 -0.32 -25.03
N SER A 486 -21.32 -0.21 -25.76
CA SER A 486 -21.34 -0.04 -27.21
C SER A 486 -20.86 1.37 -27.59
N HIS A 487 -19.73 1.45 -28.31
CA HIS A 487 -18.95 2.64 -28.70
C HIS A 487 -17.96 3.16 -27.65
N GLN A 488 -16.69 2.79 -27.82
CA GLN A 488 -15.57 3.65 -27.41
C GLN A 488 -14.80 4.09 -28.65
N PRO A 489 -14.34 5.36 -28.73
CA PRO A 489 -13.28 5.75 -29.66
C PRO A 489 -12.03 4.94 -29.34
N GLU A 490 -11.24 4.62 -30.36
CA GLU A 490 -9.95 3.92 -30.22
C GLU A 490 -9.13 4.48 -29.05
N TYR A 491 -8.96 3.66 -28.00
CA TYR A 491 -8.00 3.91 -26.94
C TYR A 491 -6.60 3.58 -27.46
N ALA A 492 -6.07 4.47 -28.31
CA ALA A 492 -4.65 4.53 -28.57
C ALA A 492 -3.94 5.03 -27.30
N GLY A 493 -3.21 4.12 -26.66
CA GLY A 493 -2.20 4.34 -25.61
C GLY A 493 -2.17 5.70 -24.93
N THR A 494 -3.01 5.92 -23.93
CA THR A 494 -2.72 6.82 -22.80
C THR A 494 -3.55 6.41 -21.59
N ARG A 495 -2.89 6.10 -20.46
CA ARG A 495 -3.52 5.96 -19.15
C ARG A 495 -4.36 7.21 -18.87
N ARG A 496 -5.70 7.07 -18.82
CA ARG A 496 -6.61 8.15 -18.48
C ARG A 496 -7.31 7.86 -17.16
N SER A 497 -6.97 8.72 -16.20
CA SER A 497 -7.63 8.99 -14.93
C SER A 497 -9.14 9.14 -15.07
N ALA A 498 -9.85 8.78 -14.00
CA ALA A 498 -11.27 9.01 -13.76
C ALA A 498 -11.76 10.42 -14.17
N ASN A 499 -13.03 10.50 -14.57
CA ASN A 499 -13.73 11.69 -15.06
C ASN A 499 -13.83 12.83 -14.01
N CYS A 500 -12.71 13.49 -13.74
CA CYS A 500 -12.72 14.93 -13.49
C CYS A 500 -12.16 15.55 -14.77
N LYS A 501 -12.84 16.56 -15.35
CA LYS A 501 -12.19 17.42 -16.36
C LYS A 501 -11.09 18.16 -15.62
N LEU A 502 -9.92 17.52 -15.51
CA LEU A 502 -8.71 18.14 -15.02
C LEU A 502 -8.45 19.33 -15.93
N SER A 503 -8.48 20.54 -15.35
CA SER A 503 -7.93 21.72 -15.99
C SER A 503 -6.46 21.42 -16.35
N ALA A 504 -5.92 22.12 -17.35
CA ALA A 504 -4.51 21.99 -17.71
C ALA A 504 -3.60 22.10 -16.47
N ASN A 505 -3.97 22.96 -15.53
CA ASN A 505 -3.28 23.19 -14.25
C ASN A 505 -3.22 21.91 -13.40
N GLY A 506 -4.35 21.24 -13.18
CA GLY A 506 -4.36 20.02 -12.35
C GLY A 506 -3.46 18.92 -12.89
N ARG A 507 -3.36 18.76 -14.22
CA ARG A 507 -2.42 17.79 -14.82
C ARG A 507 -0.95 18.22 -14.67
N LEU A 508 -0.68 19.52 -14.76
CA LEU A 508 0.67 20.04 -14.55
C LEU A 508 1.12 19.78 -13.12
N TYR A 509 0.35 20.16 -12.09
CA TYR A 509 0.76 20.00 -10.68
C TYR A 509 0.96 18.53 -10.26
N ILE A 510 0.10 17.61 -10.72
CA ILE A 510 0.31 16.15 -10.55
C ILE A 510 1.67 15.74 -11.10
N THR A 511 1.95 16.16 -12.33
CA THR A 511 3.17 15.78 -13.05
C THR A 511 4.42 16.46 -12.48
N PHE A 512 4.27 17.71 -12.05
CA PHE A 512 5.33 18.60 -11.61
C PHE A 512 5.81 18.29 -10.18
N LEU A 513 4.89 17.90 -9.30
CA LEU A 513 5.17 17.59 -7.89
C LEU A 513 5.14 16.09 -7.58
N GLY A 514 4.81 15.24 -8.56
CA GLY A 514 4.64 13.80 -8.33
C GLY A 514 3.43 13.47 -7.45
N GLY A 515 2.46 14.37 -7.39
CA GLY A 515 1.27 14.23 -6.55
C GLY A 515 0.14 13.43 -7.18
N HIS A 516 -0.94 13.27 -6.43
CA HIS A 516 -2.19 12.68 -6.88
C HIS A 516 -3.38 13.53 -6.40
N ILE A 517 -4.55 13.30 -7.00
CA ILE A 517 -5.78 14.00 -6.64
C ILE A 517 -6.40 13.29 -5.43
N THR A 518 -6.67 14.03 -4.36
CA THR A 518 -7.40 13.50 -3.19
C THR A 518 -8.91 13.71 -3.34
N TYR A 519 -9.33 14.74 -4.07
CA TYR A 519 -10.73 15.02 -4.39
C TYR A 519 -10.84 15.92 -5.63
N GLY A 520 -11.88 15.75 -6.44
CA GLY A 520 -12.11 16.62 -7.59
C GLY A 520 -13.56 16.65 -8.04
N ASN A 521 -14.06 17.85 -8.30
CA ASN A 521 -15.32 18.10 -8.98
C ASN A 521 -15.15 19.28 -9.97
N PRO A 522 -16.19 19.66 -10.75
CA PRO A 522 -16.07 20.77 -11.71
C PRO A 522 -15.70 22.13 -11.09
N VAL A 523 -15.91 22.33 -9.79
CA VAL A 523 -15.68 23.58 -9.05
C VAL A 523 -14.34 23.59 -8.32
N VAL A 524 -13.89 22.48 -7.74
CA VAL A 524 -12.64 22.41 -6.97
C VAL A 524 -11.93 21.07 -7.13
N THR A 525 -10.60 21.09 -7.18
CA THR A 525 -9.72 19.92 -7.20
C THR A 525 -8.67 20.07 -6.10
N PHE A 526 -8.56 19.08 -5.24
CA PHE A 526 -7.55 18.97 -4.19
C PHE A 526 -6.47 17.96 -4.60
N LEU A 527 -5.21 18.35 -4.44
CA LEU A 527 -4.05 17.55 -4.78
C LEU A 527 -3.11 17.45 -3.58
N THR A 528 -2.49 16.29 -3.42
CA THR A 528 -1.43 16.07 -2.43
C THR A 528 -0.27 15.31 -3.05
N TYR A 529 0.92 15.43 -2.46
CA TYR A 529 2.11 14.66 -2.83
C TYR A 529 2.75 13.98 -1.60
N ASP A 530 2.05 14.01 -0.47
CA ASP A 530 2.38 13.35 0.79
C ASP A 530 1.08 12.93 1.51
N GLU A 531 1.19 12.57 2.79
CA GLU A 531 0.07 12.05 3.60
C GLU A 531 -0.96 13.12 3.99
N GLU A 532 -0.75 14.40 3.65
CA GLU A 532 -1.69 15.48 3.97
C GLU A 532 -2.95 15.41 3.09
N HIS A 533 -4.09 15.83 3.63
CA HIS A 533 -5.37 15.77 2.91
C HIS A 533 -5.36 16.55 1.57
N HIS A 534 -4.58 17.64 1.50
CA HIS A 534 -4.23 18.38 0.29
C HIS A 534 -3.09 19.36 0.57
N ARG A 535 -2.19 19.49 -0.40
CA ARG A 535 -1.16 20.54 -0.47
C ARG A 535 -1.57 21.66 -1.42
N ILE A 536 -2.36 21.33 -2.45
CA ILE A 536 -2.82 22.28 -3.47
C ILE A 536 -4.32 22.14 -3.66
N ALA A 537 -5.01 23.29 -3.69
CA ALA A 537 -6.41 23.40 -4.07
C ALA A 537 -6.54 24.24 -5.33
N ILE A 538 -7.13 23.68 -6.38
CA ILE A 538 -7.45 24.38 -7.63
C ILE A 538 -8.95 24.61 -7.65
N VAL A 539 -9.37 25.88 -7.61
CA VAL A 539 -10.79 26.25 -7.64
C VAL A 539 -11.12 26.85 -9.01
N ASN A 540 -12.04 26.23 -9.74
CA ASN A 540 -12.53 26.74 -11.02
C ASN A 540 -13.65 27.74 -10.77
N ARG A 541 -13.40 29.01 -11.11
CA ARG A 541 -14.36 30.12 -11.03
C ARG A 541 -14.57 30.70 -12.44
N PRO A 542 -15.68 30.42 -13.12
CA PRO A 542 -15.92 30.88 -14.50
C PRO A 542 -15.81 32.41 -14.68
N GLU A 543 -16.03 33.17 -13.61
CA GLU A 543 -16.00 34.63 -13.57
C GLU A 543 -14.59 35.25 -13.49
N THR A 544 -13.53 34.44 -13.30
CA THR A 544 -12.17 34.97 -13.17
C THR A 544 -11.49 35.18 -14.52
N GLY A 545 -10.88 36.35 -14.71
CA GLY A 545 -10.05 36.65 -15.88
C GLY A 545 -8.61 36.12 -15.76
N PRO A 546 -7.81 36.20 -16.85
CA PRO A 546 -6.39 35.84 -16.84
C PRO A 546 -5.56 36.67 -15.83
N LYS A 547 -4.45 36.11 -15.35
CA LYS A 547 -3.50 36.80 -14.48
C LYS A 547 -2.93 38.05 -15.17
N GLN A 548 -2.88 39.18 -14.46
CA GLN A 548 -2.23 40.40 -14.92
C GLN A 548 -0.78 40.47 -14.39
N GLY A 549 0.21 40.28 -15.27
CA GLY A 549 1.63 40.18 -14.86
C GLY A 549 2.20 41.43 -14.18
N LYS A 550 1.69 42.63 -14.51
CA LYS A 550 2.19 43.92 -14.00
C LYS A 550 1.36 44.50 -12.83
N SER A 551 0.58 43.67 -12.15
CA SER A 551 -0.19 44.06 -10.95
C SER A 551 0.44 43.54 -9.66
N SER A 552 0.24 44.23 -8.54
CA SER A 552 0.64 43.73 -7.22
C SER A 552 -0.05 42.39 -6.91
N GLY A 553 0.71 41.40 -6.44
CA GLY A 553 0.18 40.07 -6.13
C GLY A 553 1.28 39.05 -5.84
N LEU A 554 0.91 37.77 -5.87
CA LEU A 554 1.85 36.65 -5.70
C LEU A 554 2.82 36.55 -6.89
N GLU A 555 4.12 36.61 -6.60
CA GLU A 555 5.19 36.47 -7.60
C GLU A 555 5.33 35.00 -8.04
N HIS A 556 5.79 34.12 -7.13
CA HIS A 556 5.94 32.68 -7.34
C HIS A 556 5.62 31.87 -6.08
N ILE A 557 5.53 30.54 -6.25
CA ILE A 557 5.47 29.55 -5.18
C ILE A 557 6.72 28.68 -5.26
N ALA A 558 7.46 28.56 -4.16
CA ALA A 558 8.70 27.79 -4.10
C ALA A 558 8.53 26.43 -3.42
N PHE A 559 9.13 25.40 -4.02
CA PHE A 559 9.22 24.04 -3.50
C PHE A 559 10.68 23.66 -3.28
N THR A 560 11.07 23.49 -2.02
CA THR A 560 12.44 23.15 -1.64
C THR A 560 12.67 21.64 -1.67
N PHE A 561 13.76 21.22 -2.32
CA PHE A 561 14.27 19.87 -2.32
C PHE A 561 15.39 19.73 -1.27
N PRO A 562 15.51 18.57 -0.62
CA PRO A 562 16.48 18.39 0.46
C PRO A 562 17.94 18.33 -0.04
N THR A 563 18.16 17.93 -1.29
CA THR A 563 19.51 17.85 -1.88
C THR A 563 19.54 18.35 -3.33
N MET A 564 20.73 18.77 -3.80
CA MET A 564 20.98 19.13 -5.19
C MET A 564 20.68 17.96 -6.11
N ARG A 565 21.01 16.74 -5.66
CA ARG A 565 20.69 15.51 -6.40
C ARG A 565 19.20 15.39 -6.68
N ASP A 566 18.35 15.61 -5.68
CA ASP A 566 16.90 15.49 -5.83
C ASP A 566 16.34 16.57 -6.76
N LEU A 567 16.86 17.80 -6.66
CA LEU A 567 16.51 18.89 -7.57
C LEU A 567 16.86 18.54 -9.04
N LEU A 568 18.06 18.02 -9.30
CA LEU A 568 18.52 17.62 -10.64
C LEU A 568 17.73 16.42 -11.19
N VAL A 569 17.39 15.44 -10.35
CA VAL A 569 16.52 14.32 -10.73
C VAL A 569 15.14 14.83 -11.13
N ALA A 570 14.56 15.73 -10.33
CA ALA A 570 13.26 16.31 -10.60
C ALA A 570 13.26 17.14 -11.90
N TYR A 571 14.32 17.92 -12.16
CA TYR A 571 14.52 18.61 -13.44
C TYR A 571 14.49 17.63 -14.63
N ARG A 572 15.25 16.53 -14.59
CA ARG A 572 15.30 15.57 -15.71
C ARG A 572 13.94 14.92 -15.96
N GLN A 573 13.22 14.57 -14.90
CA GLN A 573 11.87 14.01 -15.02
C GLN A 573 10.89 14.99 -15.68
N ARG A 574 10.95 16.28 -15.33
CA ARG A 574 10.12 17.34 -15.92
C ARG A 574 10.48 17.61 -17.38
N LYS A 575 11.78 17.71 -17.69
CA LYS A 575 12.29 17.89 -19.06
C LYS A 575 11.85 16.76 -20.00
N GLN A 576 11.91 15.51 -19.54
CA GLN A 576 11.40 14.35 -20.32
C GLN A 576 9.91 14.44 -20.66
N ARG A 577 9.14 15.22 -19.90
CA ARG A 577 7.70 15.42 -20.09
C ARG A 577 7.39 16.76 -20.78
N GLY A 578 8.40 17.44 -21.32
CA GLY A 578 8.26 18.72 -22.02
C GLY A 578 8.07 19.94 -21.10
N ILE A 579 8.29 19.78 -19.78
CA ILE A 579 8.21 20.88 -18.81
C ILE A 579 9.63 21.40 -18.58
N ASN A 580 9.98 22.48 -19.27
CA ASN A 580 11.29 23.11 -19.16
C ASN A 580 11.22 24.36 -18.28
N PRO A 581 12.25 24.65 -17.46
CA PRO A 581 12.32 25.92 -16.78
C PRO A 581 12.53 27.05 -17.80
N PHE A 582 11.94 28.20 -17.57
CA PHE A 582 12.19 29.41 -18.36
C PHE A 582 13.39 30.20 -17.83
N TRP A 583 13.75 30.00 -16.56
CA TRP A 583 14.91 30.64 -15.95
C TRP A 583 15.53 29.75 -14.87
N THR A 584 16.86 29.68 -14.85
CA THR A 584 17.65 28.85 -13.92
C THR A 584 18.80 29.68 -13.38
N VAL A 585 18.89 29.80 -12.05
CA VAL A 585 19.73 30.79 -11.39
C VAL A 585 20.21 30.29 -10.04
N ASN A 586 21.44 30.63 -9.68
CA ASN A 586 21.96 30.50 -8.32
C ASN A 586 21.93 31.89 -7.68
N HIS A 587 20.97 32.11 -6.79
CA HIS A 587 20.79 33.35 -6.04
C HIS A 587 21.89 33.57 -5.01
N GLY A 588 22.56 32.50 -4.59
CA GLY A 588 23.52 32.50 -3.50
C GLY A 588 23.00 31.68 -2.33
N PRO A 589 21.94 32.12 -1.62
CA PRO A 589 21.30 31.29 -0.60
C PRO A 589 20.63 30.04 -1.18
N THR A 590 20.11 30.12 -2.41
CA THR A 590 19.43 29.00 -3.08
C THR A 590 19.88 28.84 -4.53
N THR A 591 19.83 27.61 -5.02
CA THR A 591 19.90 27.30 -6.46
C THR A 591 18.50 26.93 -6.95
N SER A 592 18.00 27.66 -7.95
CA SER A 592 16.58 27.75 -8.27
C SER A 592 16.28 27.57 -9.76
N LEU A 593 15.20 26.85 -10.05
CA LEU A 593 14.69 26.63 -11.40
C LEU A 593 13.22 27.10 -11.45
N TYR A 594 12.93 28.04 -12.34
CA TYR A 594 11.63 28.68 -12.48
C TYR A 594 10.85 28.14 -13.69
N TYR A 595 9.56 27.86 -13.49
CA TYR A 595 8.63 27.30 -14.47
C TYR A 595 7.33 28.11 -14.49
N ARG A 596 6.52 27.92 -15.53
CA ARG A 596 5.16 28.46 -15.59
C ARG A 596 4.12 27.37 -15.54
N ASP A 597 3.08 27.59 -14.76
CA ASP A 597 1.85 26.83 -14.90
C ASP A 597 1.01 27.36 -16.09
N PRO A 598 -0.02 26.62 -16.53
CA PRO A 598 -0.85 27.04 -17.67
C PRO A 598 -1.67 28.33 -17.45
N ASP A 599 -1.83 28.80 -16.21
CA ASP A 599 -2.45 30.09 -15.89
C ASP A 599 -1.43 31.25 -15.83
N GLY A 600 -0.15 30.95 -16.04
CA GLY A 600 0.95 31.91 -16.00
C GLY A 600 1.48 32.20 -14.60
N ASN A 601 1.14 31.39 -13.58
CA ASN A 601 1.79 31.47 -12.27
C ASN A 601 3.22 30.93 -12.36
N LYS A 602 4.12 31.57 -11.64
CA LYS A 602 5.52 31.15 -11.57
C LYS A 602 5.68 30.11 -10.46
N LEU A 603 6.36 29.03 -10.79
CA LEU A 603 6.72 27.96 -9.87
C LEU A 603 8.23 27.89 -9.75
N GLU A 604 8.74 27.84 -8.54
CA GLU A 604 10.15 27.69 -8.25
C GLU A 604 10.40 26.31 -7.63
N THR A 605 11.41 25.61 -8.13
CA THR A 605 11.99 24.46 -7.43
C THR A 605 13.41 24.80 -7.07
N GLN A 606 13.76 24.63 -5.80
CA GLN A 606 15.04 25.10 -5.27
C GLN A 606 15.69 24.08 -4.35
N VAL A 607 16.98 24.28 -4.09
CA VAL A 607 17.73 23.67 -2.99
C VAL A 607 18.47 24.76 -2.24
N ASP A 608 18.57 24.61 -0.92
CA ASP A 608 19.39 25.49 -0.09
C ASP A 608 20.89 25.22 -0.34
N ASN A 609 21.64 26.30 -0.56
CA ASN A 609 23.08 26.22 -0.81
C ASN A 609 23.92 26.20 0.48
N PHE A 610 23.30 26.46 1.63
CA PHE A 610 23.92 26.47 2.95
C PHE A 610 23.23 25.45 3.87
N ASP A 611 24.00 24.87 4.80
CA ASP A 611 23.48 23.85 5.72
C ASP A 611 22.65 24.44 6.86
N THR A 612 22.87 25.72 7.18
CA THR A 612 22.12 26.43 8.22
C THR A 612 21.56 27.77 7.74
N VAL A 613 20.44 28.16 8.35
CA VAL A 613 19.81 29.47 8.12
C VAL A 613 20.75 30.62 8.48
N ASP A 614 21.59 30.46 9.51
CA ASP A 614 22.54 31.49 9.92
C ASP A 614 23.61 31.76 8.86
N GLN A 615 24.13 30.70 8.20
CA GLN A 615 25.08 30.84 7.11
C GLN A 615 24.46 31.54 5.89
N ALA A 616 23.21 31.21 5.56
CA ALA A 616 22.47 31.89 4.50
C ALA A 616 22.25 33.37 4.83
N ASN A 617 21.88 33.70 6.07
CA ASN A 617 21.70 35.08 6.55
C ASN A 617 23.01 35.88 6.53
N GLU A 618 24.13 35.27 6.92
CA GLU A 618 25.46 35.88 6.84
C GLU A 618 25.83 36.19 5.39
N PHE A 619 25.59 35.26 4.47
CA PHE A 619 25.80 35.49 3.04
C PHE A 619 24.91 36.61 2.50
N MET A 620 23.62 36.63 2.84
CA MET A 620 22.68 37.67 2.41
C MET A 620 23.05 39.06 2.97
N SER A 621 23.78 39.12 4.08
CA SER A 621 24.30 40.37 4.66
C SER A 621 25.66 40.79 4.07
N SER A 622 26.23 39.98 3.18
CA SER A 622 27.56 40.22 2.62
C SER A 622 27.56 41.27 1.50
N PRO A 623 28.70 41.93 1.24
CA PRO A 623 28.86 42.80 0.08
C PRO A 623 28.59 42.11 -1.26
N ALA A 624 28.85 40.81 -1.37
CA ALA A 624 28.62 40.04 -2.60
C ALA A 624 27.12 39.88 -2.92
N PHE A 625 26.28 39.70 -1.89
CA PHE A 625 24.82 39.68 -2.10
C PHE A 625 24.27 41.09 -2.35
N ALA A 626 24.83 42.12 -1.70
CA ALA A 626 24.45 43.51 -1.96
C ALA A 626 24.79 43.95 -3.40
N GLU A 627 25.90 43.48 -3.97
CA GLU A 627 26.30 43.75 -5.34
C GLU A 627 25.40 43.03 -6.36
N ASN A 628 25.03 41.78 -6.09
CA ASN A 628 24.14 41.00 -6.94
C ASN A 628 23.14 40.17 -6.10
N PRO A 629 21.94 40.72 -5.80
CA PRO A 629 20.90 39.99 -5.09
C PRO A 629 20.10 39.04 -6.00
N ILE A 630 20.29 39.13 -7.32
CA ILE A 630 19.55 38.36 -8.33
C ILE A 630 20.26 37.04 -8.66
N GLY A 631 21.57 36.98 -8.48
CA GLY A 631 22.36 35.78 -8.72
C GLY A 631 22.88 35.60 -10.14
N ALA A 632 23.51 34.44 -10.35
CA ALA A 632 24.17 34.06 -11.59
C ALA A 632 23.39 32.95 -12.29
N ASP A 633 23.21 33.05 -13.60
CA ASP A 633 22.52 32.01 -14.37
C ASP A 633 23.29 30.69 -14.30
N VAL A 634 22.53 29.60 -14.26
CA VAL A 634 23.08 28.25 -14.12
C VAL A 634 22.66 27.41 -15.31
N ASP A 635 23.63 26.78 -15.97
CA ASP A 635 23.36 25.70 -16.90
C ASP A 635 23.13 24.40 -16.12
N VAL A 636 21.87 23.94 -16.08
CA VAL A 636 21.49 22.73 -15.34
C VAL A 636 22.07 21.47 -15.98
N GLU A 637 22.32 21.46 -17.30
CA GLU A 637 22.95 20.31 -17.94
C GLU A 637 24.44 20.21 -17.58
N ASP A 638 25.13 21.33 -17.44
CA ASP A 638 26.50 21.38 -16.90
C ASP A 638 26.54 20.85 -15.46
N LEU A 639 25.63 21.33 -14.59
CA LEU A 639 25.52 20.82 -13.22
C LEU A 639 25.32 19.30 -13.17
N ILE A 640 24.51 18.74 -14.07
CA ILE A 640 24.29 17.29 -14.17
C ILE A 640 25.57 16.56 -14.57
N GLN A 641 26.37 17.11 -15.48
CA GLN A 641 27.64 16.48 -15.87
C GLN A 641 28.65 16.50 -14.73
N ARG A 642 28.79 17.65 -14.06
CA ARG A 642 29.68 17.81 -12.91
C ARG A 642 29.29 16.92 -11.73
N PHE A 643 27.99 16.80 -11.46
CA PHE A 643 27.47 15.84 -10.49
C PHE A 643 27.82 14.38 -10.85
N LYS A 644 27.69 13.99 -12.14
CA LYS A 644 28.05 12.64 -12.60
C LYS A 644 29.54 12.35 -12.56
N SER A 645 30.40 13.36 -12.71
CA SER A 645 31.84 13.18 -12.55
C SER A 645 32.28 13.07 -11.08
N GLY A 646 31.33 13.12 -10.14
CA GLY A 646 31.60 12.96 -8.71
C GLY A 646 32.05 14.24 -8.02
N GLU A 647 31.75 15.42 -8.59
CA GLU A 647 31.99 16.68 -7.90
C GLU A 647 31.11 16.79 -6.65
N ASP A 648 31.70 17.26 -5.55
CA ASP A 648 31.02 17.40 -4.27
C ASP A 648 29.88 18.42 -4.29
N GLU A 649 28.81 18.13 -3.55
CA GLU A 649 27.59 18.92 -3.53
C GLU A 649 27.82 20.35 -2.99
N VAL A 650 28.75 20.55 -2.06
CA VAL A 650 29.10 21.89 -1.55
C VAL A 650 29.72 22.74 -2.66
N SER A 651 30.53 22.13 -3.53
CA SER A 651 31.10 22.82 -4.69
C SER A 651 30.05 23.20 -5.72
N LEU A 652 29.10 22.29 -6.01
CA LEU A 652 28.01 22.51 -6.97
C LEU A 652 27.04 23.62 -6.52
N LYS A 653 26.84 23.78 -5.20
CA LYS A 653 25.97 24.79 -4.61
C LYS A 653 26.59 26.20 -4.58
N LYS A 654 27.91 26.31 -4.76
CA LYS A 654 28.60 27.60 -4.66
C LYS A 654 28.26 28.52 -5.83
N ARG A 655 27.78 29.72 -5.53
CA ARG A 655 27.51 30.76 -6.53
C ARG A 655 28.79 31.26 -7.19
N VAL A 656 28.77 31.41 -8.51
CA VAL A 656 29.81 32.10 -9.27
C VAL A 656 29.51 33.59 -9.23
N GLU A 657 30.44 34.40 -8.72
CA GLU A 657 30.28 35.85 -8.65
C GLU A 657 30.55 36.48 -10.02
N ILE A 658 29.52 37.09 -10.60
CA ILE A 658 29.56 37.72 -11.94
C ILE A 658 29.51 39.25 -11.89
N GLY A 659 29.56 39.83 -10.70
CA GLY A 659 29.35 41.27 -10.47
C GLY A 659 27.88 41.68 -10.56
N PRO A 660 27.59 42.99 -10.65
CA PRO A 660 26.24 43.53 -10.55
C PRO A 660 25.35 43.13 -11.73
N ARG A 661 24.09 42.80 -11.44
CA ARG A 661 23.10 42.36 -12.41
C ARG A 661 21.76 43.08 -12.21
N GLY A 662 21.15 43.54 -13.30
CA GLY A 662 19.80 44.12 -13.28
C GLY A 662 18.70 43.06 -13.16
N LEU A 663 17.50 43.48 -12.74
CA LEU A 663 16.34 42.60 -12.69
C LEU A 663 16.00 42.07 -14.09
N PRO A 664 15.96 40.73 -14.29
CA PRO A 664 15.58 40.15 -15.57
C PRO A 664 14.09 40.42 -15.84
N ASP A 665 13.76 40.70 -17.10
CA ASP A 665 12.37 40.72 -17.55
C ASP A 665 11.86 39.28 -17.65
N THR A 666 11.49 38.74 -16.50
CA THR A 666 10.97 37.38 -16.36
C THR A 666 9.59 37.20 -16.96
N ASP A 667 8.94 38.23 -17.51
CA ASP A 667 7.70 38.08 -18.31
C ASP A 667 8.00 37.95 -19.81
N ALA A 668 9.17 38.42 -20.26
CA ALA A 668 9.65 38.30 -21.64
C ALA A 668 10.46 37.02 -21.92
N MET A 669 10.86 36.30 -20.87
CA MET A 669 11.49 34.96 -20.91
C MET A 669 10.44 33.85 -20.95
#